data_AF-A0A356FEB7-F1
#
_entry.id   AF-A0A356FEB7-F1
#
_cell.length_a   1.000
_cell.length_b   1.000
_cell.length_c   1.000
_cell.angle_alpha   90.00
_cell.angle_beta   90.00
_cell.angle_gamma   90.00
#
_symmetry.space_group_name_H-M   'P 1'
#
loop_
_entity.id
_entity.type
_entity.pdbx_description
1 polymer ?
#
loop_
_entity_poly.entity_id
_entity_poly.type
_entity_poly.pdbx_seq_one_letter_code
_entity_poly.pdbx_strand_id
1 'polypeptide(L)'
;MIDRTARTYRIAVSVGLLLLIQSPGAFLQAEDDKGASTRVARMVSMLQKRQGDSFWSLVSRIEELGKPAIPALKSRLAAESEKTRLGCAKALLGLGDSAARREALKTLGDLAEKSKDRDIKIDAICVYGLVGDPDDIIDRLEGQLASETDPGILISLAVCLWDVDNLASARNKLLDLLGSRDSTVSQEAALALAESGNYDDGRVKNALRRLRNEPTPRGRRADLLYRLMKLEKQLDDRLFKGSAVPEGTDMKKLLEKKEERISGLEARLEKMELGGPSGTQARGDKLLEEIIAKVQKLYVDKDKTTRERLVRAAVKGMVRSLDDYSVFMEADDSKSFQEDIKGRYAGIGTQITKVPGGPLEVLRPIYGGPAYKAGILSGDLIIEVEGQRSAKLEMDAVKDLLRGPSGTEVKLKVLRRGWSEAREFTFRRATIKVSSVLHEALPGQVGYIKLNQFGGSSAEEFTGALEDLEKDGLKGLIIDFRNNPGGYLPVAEKIADLFVRGKLPIVTQKGLASEDGPERSTFPTEKARTGYPIVCLVNEHSASASEVVSGCLQDYDRATLVGQRTYGKGSVQRLVGVDSEKGAMLKITVQYWYLPLGRCINTIRNEKGLVTKEGGVEPDVKVLQKVPPLWRLEERRSLRSNEALLEYTEKHLDALRSVATLGDRGDPSRYPELEKILAAVETKGTEADVRQVIRDILRRKLEDERGRQFALDLQDDLQLQQGVLSLLKAM
;
A
#
# COMPACT_ATOMS: atom_id res chain seq x y z
N MET A 1 -25.57 -56.24 -2.82
CA MET A 1 -25.32 -55.42 -1.61
C MET A 1 -23.88 -54.95 -1.69
N ILE A 2 -23.67 -53.79 -2.33
CA ILE A 2 -22.36 -53.15 -2.44
C ILE A 2 -22.32 -52.07 -1.36
N ASP A 3 -21.21 -52.06 -0.64
CA ASP A 3 -20.96 -51.38 0.61
C ASP A 3 -21.07 -49.85 0.51
N ARG A 4 -21.56 -49.22 1.58
CA ARG A 4 -21.99 -47.80 1.68
C ARG A 4 -20.82 -46.80 1.84
N THR A 5 -19.62 -47.14 1.38
CA THR A 5 -18.38 -46.41 1.68
C THR A 5 -17.71 -45.71 0.48
N ALA A 6 -18.26 -45.81 -0.73
CA ALA A 6 -17.71 -45.19 -1.94
C ALA A 6 -18.29 -43.79 -2.28
N ARG A 7 -18.56 -42.95 -1.26
CA ARG A 7 -19.21 -41.63 -1.41
C ARG A 7 -18.24 -40.44 -1.45
N THR A 8 -17.04 -40.62 -2.01
CA THR A 8 -16.03 -39.55 -2.03
C THR A 8 -15.40 -39.45 -3.41
N TYR A 9 -16.22 -39.01 -4.36
CA TYR A 9 -15.79 -38.41 -5.62
C TYR A 9 -16.84 -37.37 -5.94
N ARG A 10 -16.47 -36.08 -5.99
CA ARG A 10 -16.93 -35.09 -7.00
C ARG A 10 -16.64 -33.64 -6.61
N ILE A 11 -16.04 -32.91 -7.55
CA ILE A 11 -15.77 -31.48 -7.49
C ILE A 11 -16.76 -30.75 -8.41
N ALA A 12 -17.43 -29.76 -7.81
CA ALA A 12 -17.97 -28.51 -8.36
C ALA A 12 -19.23 -28.53 -9.25
N VAL A 13 -20.40 -28.37 -8.63
CA VAL A 13 -21.14 -27.11 -8.84
C VAL A 13 -21.41 -26.57 -7.44
N SER A 14 -20.98 -25.32 -7.20
CA SER A 14 -21.10 -24.59 -5.93
C SER A 14 -19.97 -24.79 -4.91
N VAL A 15 -18.73 -24.43 -5.27
CA VAL A 15 -17.62 -24.29 -4.30
C VAL A 15 -17.95 -23.27 -3.20
N GLY A 16 -18.82 -22.28 -3.47
CA GLY A 16 -19.36 -21.39 -2.42
C GLY A 16 -20.40 -22.03 -1.48
N LEU A 17 -20.99 -23.17 -1.84
CA LEU A 17 -22.07 -23.84 -1.11
C LEU A 17 -21.58 -25.07 -0.34
N LEU A 18 -20.58 -25.79 -0.88
CA LEU A 18 -19.90 -26.91 -0.22
C LEU A 18 -18.99 -26.46 0.93
N LEU A 19 -18.34 -25.29 0.80
CA LEU A 19 -17.55 -24.67 1.88
C LEU A 19 -18.39 -24.22 3.10
N LEU A 20 -19.72 -24.25 2.99
CA LEU A 20 -20.65 -23.77 4.02
C LEU A 20 -21.43 -24.89 4.73
N ILE A 21 -21.06 -26.16 4.55
CA ILE A 21 -21.78 -27.28 5.18
C ILE A 21 -20.91 -28.04 6.21
N GLN A 22 -19.60 -27.78 6.28
CA GLN A 22 -18.69 -28.54 7.15
C GLN A 22 -17.95 -27.72 8.22
N SER A 23 -18.43 -26.53 8.61
CA SER A 23 -17.87 -25.85 9.79
C SER A 23 -18.41 -26.50 11.07
N PRO A 24 -17.57 -27.18 11.90
CA PRO A 24 -17.98 -27.56 13.24
C PRO A 24 -18.10 -26.28 14.05
N GLY A 25 -19.29 -26.02 14.61
CA GLY A 25 -19.55 -24.82 15.41
C GLY A 25 -18.51 -24.63 16.50
N ALA A 26 -17.68 -23.59 16.37
CA ALA A 26 -16.86 -23.09 17.45
C ALA A 26 -17.80 -22.45 18.47
N PHE A 27 -17.92 -23.08 19.63
CA PHE A 27 -18.70 -22.57 20.76
C PHE A 27 -18.15 -21.21 21.21
N LEU A 28 -18.89 -20.14 20.92
CA LEU A 28 -18.80 -18.85 21.58
C LEU A 28 -20.11 -18.57 22.32
N GLN A 29 -19.94 -17.95 23.49
CA GLN A 29 -20.88 -17.62 24.58
C GLN A 29 -22.39 -17.75 24.31
N ALA A 30 -23.09 -18.40 25.24
CA ALA A 30 -24.55 -18.52 25.27
C ALA A 30 -25.24 -17.14 25.26
N GLU A 31 -25.78 -16.74 24.11
CA GLU A 31 -26.73 -15.64 23.99
C GLU A 31 -28.15 -16.10 24.34
N ASP A 32 -28.99 -15.16 24.81
CA ASP A 32 -30.39 -15.42 25.12
C ASP A 32 -31.26 -15.53 23.85
N ASP A 33 -32.35 -16.30 23.94
CA ASP A 33 -33.26 -16.56 22.79
C ASP A 33 -33.88 -15.27 22.21
N LYS A 34 -34.02 -14.22 23.03
CA LYS A 34 -34.58 -12.92 22.60
C LYS A 34 -33.59 -12.11 21.75
N GLY A 35 -32.30 -12.09 22.12
CA GLY A 35 -31.24 -11.44 21.35
C GLY A 35 -31.02 -12.10 19.99
N ALA A 36 -31.01 -13.44 19.97
CA ALA A 36 -30.88 -14.22 18.74
C ALA A 36 -32.04 -13.97 17.77
N SER A 37 -33.29 -13.99 18.25
CA SER A 37 -34.48 -13.76 17.41
C SER A 37 -34.49 -12.38 16.74
N THR A 38 -34.08 -11.34 17.46
CA THR A 38 -34.00 -9.96 16.93
C THR A 38 -32.93 -9.82 15.85
N ARG A 39 -31.77 -10.46 16.04
CA ARG A 39 -30.69 -10.48 15.04
C ARG A 39 -31.06 -11.30 13.80
N VAL A 40 -31.68 -12.47 13.98
CA VAL A 40 -32.22 -13.27 12.86
C VAL A 40 -33.21 -12.44 12.04
N ALA A 41 -34.14 -11.73 12.67
CA ALA A 41 -35.10 -10.88 11.95
C ALA A 41 -34.40 -9.78 11.12
N ARG A 42 -33.39 -9.11 11.69
CA ARG A 42 -32.59 -8.10 10.97
C ARG A 42 -31.82 -8.72 9.81
N MET A 43 -31.15 -9.85 10.01
CA MET A 43 -30.33 -10.50 8.99
C MET A 43 -31.18 -11.11 7.87
N VAL A 44 -32.30 -11.74 8.21
CA VAL A 44 -33.25 -12.27 7.21
C VAL A 44 -33.85 -11.14 6.35
N SER A 45 -34.11 -9.96 6.90
CA SER A 45 -34.56 -8.80 6.10
C SER A 45 -33.53 -8.35 5.06
N MET A 46 -32.24 -8.59 5.31
CA MET A 46 -31.16 -8.25 4.38
C MET A 46 -30.99 -9.30 3.27
N LEU A 47 -31.45 -10.55 3.47
CA LEU A 47 -31.33 -11.62 2.46
C LEU A 47 -32.00 -11.24 1.13
N GLN A 48 -33.13 -10.53 1.17
CA GLN A 48 -33.86 -10.14 -0.04
C GLN A 48 -33.01 -9.26 -0.97
N LYS A 49 -32.16 -8.40 -0.40
CA LYS A 49 -31.36 -7.39 -1.12
C LYS A 49 -30.01 -7.92 -1.63
N ARG A 50 -29.65 -9.17 -1.35
CA ARG A 50 -28.33 -9.74 -1.66
C ARG A 50 -28.40 -10.82 -2.72
N GLN A 51 -27.38 -10.97 -3.57
CA GLN A 51 -27.30 -12.02 -4.59
C GLN A 51 -25.90 -12.65 -4.58
N GLY A 52 -25.78 -13.87 -5.13
CA GLY A 52 -24.51 -14.60 -5.23
C GLY A 52 -23.79 -14.76 -3.90
N ASP A 53 -22.47 -14.56 -3.88
CA ASP A 53 -21.62 -14.76 -2.70
C ASP A 53 -22.04 -13.91 -1.48
N SER A 54 -22.56 -12.71 -1.74
CA SER A 54 -23.03 -11.82 -0.67
C SER A 54 -24.24 -12.37 0.07
N PHE A 55 -25.10 -13.13 -0.62
CA PHE A 55 -26.26 -13.82 -0.06
C PHE A 55 -25.79 -14.99 0.81
N TRP A 56 -24.93 -15.84 0.26
CA TRP A 56 -24.43 -17.02 0.97
C TRP A 56 -23.58 -16.67 2.19
N SER A 57 -22.72 -15.65 2.11
CA SER A 57 -21.97 -15.12 3.27
C SER A 57 -22.90 -14.64 4.40
N LEU A 58 -24.04 -14.05 4.06
CA LEU A 58 -25.03 -13.64 5.07
C LEU A 58 -25.73 -14.86 5.68
N VAL A 59 -26.00 -15.91 4.90
CA VAL A 59 -26.53 -17.19 5.41
C VAL A 59 -25.55 -17.84 6.39
N SER A 60 -24.24 -17.86 6.10
CA SER A 60 -23.21 -18.37 7.03
C SER A 60 -23.18 -17.60 8.35
N ARG A 61 -23.28 -16.27 8.29
CA ARG A 61 -23.36 -15.44 9.51
C ARG A 61 -24.62 -15.72 10.33
N ILE A 62 -25.72 -16.16 9.69
CA ILE A 62 -26.92 -16.59 10.39
C ILE A 62 -26.66 -17.95 11.08
N GLU A 63 -25.93 -18.86 10.44
CA GLU A 63 -25.50 -20.14 11.03
C GLU A 63 -24.59 -19.94 12.26
N GLU A 64 -23.73 -18.92 12.23
CA GLU A 64 -22.86 -18.53 13.37
C GLU A 64 -23.64 -18.11 14.63
N LEU A 65 -24.93 -17.76 14.53
CA LEU A 65 -25.78 -17.45 15.68
C LEU A 65 -26.13 -18.69 16.51
N GLY A 66 -25.84 -19.89 16.01
CA GLY A 66 -26.01 -21.14 16.74
C GLY A 66 -27.48 -21.54 16.99
N LYS A 67 -27.66 -22.54 17.87
CA LYS A 67 -28.98 -23.17 18.13
C LYS A 67 -30.10 -22.21 18.58
N PRO A 68 -29.86 -21.12 19.33
CA PRO A 68 -30.90 -20.14 19.68
C PRO A 68 -31.61 -19.50 18.47
N ALA A 69 -31.00 -19.52 17.28
CA ALA A 69 -31.61 -18.99 16.06
C ALA A 69 -32.70 -19.90 15.46
N ILE A 70 -32.76 -21.18 15.85
CA ILE A 70 -33.63 -22.20 15.24
C ILE A 70 -35.12 -21.80 15.27
N PRO A 71 -35.73 -21.39 16.41
CA PRO A 71 -37.15 -21.05 16.44
C PRO A 71 -37.50 -19.89 15.51
N ALA A 72 -36.63 -18.87 15.45
CA ALA A 72 -36.82 -17.71 14.60
C ALA A 72 -36.70 -18.08 13.11
N LEU A 73 -35.75 -18.92 12.73
CA LEU A 73 -35.58 -19.39 11.35
C LEU A 73 -36.73 -20.29 10.89
N LYS A 74 -37.20 -21.20 11.74
CA LYS A 74 -38.35 -22.07 11.44
C LYS A 74 -39.61 -21.27 11.14
N SER A 75 -39.88 -20.21 11.90
CA SER A 75 -41.04 -19.32 11.65
C SER A 75 -41.02 -18.65 10.27
N ARG A 76 -39.85 -18.59 9.61
CA ARG A 76 -39.64 -17.95 8.30
C ARG A 76 -39.59 -18.94 7.14
N LEU A 77 -39.67 -20.25 7.39
CA LEU A 77 -39.85 -21.23 6.32
C LEU A 77 -41.22 -21.08 5.64
N ALA A 78 -42.22 -20.54 6.35
CA ALA A 78 -43.53 -20.18 5.81
C ALA A 78 -43.59 -18.75 5.22
N ALA A 79 -42.44 -18.08 5.03
CA ALA A 79 -42.40 -16.71 4.50
C ALA A 79 -42.84 -16.62 3.03
N GLU A 80 -43.37 -15.45 2.64
CA GLU A 80 -43.89 -15.20 1.28
C GLU A 80 -42.80 -15.19 0.19
N SER A 81 -41.54 -14.92 0.54
CA SER A 81 -40.43 -14.83 -0.42
C SER A 81 -39.64 -16.14 -0.50
N GLU A 82 -39.58 -16.74 -1.70
CA GLU A 82 -38.81 -17.97 -1.99
C GLU A 82 -37.33 -17.86 -1.58
N LYS A 83 -36.74 -16.67 -1.73
CA LYS A 83 -35.35 -16.37 -1.39
C LYS A 83 -35.08 -16.39 0.11
N THR A 84 -36.04 -15.89 0.89
CA THR A 84 -36.00 -15.97 2.35
C THR A 84 -36.12 -17.42 2.80
N ARG A 85 -37.01 -18.20 2.19
CA ARG A 85 -37.15 -19.64 2.48
C ARG A 85 -35.86 -20.40 2.18
N LEU A 86 -35.22 -20.14 1.04
CA LEU A 86 -33.93 -20.75 0.64
C LEU A 86 -32.84 -20.49 1.69
N GLY A 87 -32.62 -19.23 2.05
CA GLY A 87 -31.58 -18.85 3.01
C GLY A 87 -31.83 -19.41 4.42
N CYS A 88 -33.08 -19.37 4.89
CA CYS A 88 -33.45 -19.93 6.19
C CYS A 88 -33.33 -21.46 6.21
N ALA A 89 -33.74 -22.14 5.13
CA ALA A 89 -33.62 -23.60 5.03
C ALA A 89 -32.14 -24.02 5.03
N LYS A 90 -31.28 -23.35 4.26
CA LYS A 90 -29.83 -23.63 4.29
C LYS A 90 -29.23 -23.41 5.68
N ALA A 91 -29.56 -22.29 6.33
CA ALA A 91 -29.05 -22.00 7.67
C ALA A 91 -29.47 -23.07 8.70
N LEU A 92 -30.72 -23.53 8.64
CA LEU A 92 -31.23 -24.60 9.52
C LEU A 92 -30.49 -25.93 9.33
N LEU A 93 -30.03 -26.24 8.12
CA LEU A 93 -29.20 -27.43 7.87
C LEU A 93 -27.84 -27.36 8.57
N GLY A 94 -27.23 -26.17 8.67
CA GLY A 94 -25.96 -25.95 9.36
C GLY A 94 -26.03 -26.05 10.89
N LEU A 95 -27.22 -25.88 11.47
CA LEU A 95 -27.41 -25.84 12.94
C LEU A 95 -27.61 -27.22 13.60
N GLY A 96 -27.72 -28.30 12.82
CA GLY A 96 -27.65 -29.68 13.29
C GLY A 96 -28.84 -30.21 14.11
N ASP A 97 -29.99 -29.51 14.13
CA ASP A 97 -31.21 -30.00 14.79
C ASP A 97 -32.05 -30.91 13.86
N SER A 98 -32.44 -32.09 14.37
CA SER A 98 -33.09 -33.13 13.56
C SER A 98 -34.53 -32.78 13.13
N ALA A 99 -35.26 -32.00 13.93
CA ALA A 99 -36.61 -31.57 13.58
C ALA A 99 -36.58 -30.43 12.55
N ALA A 100 -35.72 -29.44 12.77
CA ALA A 100 -35.44 -28.35 11.84
C ALA A 100 -34.92 -28.85 10.48
N ARG A 101 -34.03 -29.86 10.49
CA ARG A 101 -33.47 -30.45 9.27
C ARG A 101 -34.55 -31.02 8.35
N ARG A 102 -35.54 -31.73 8.90
CA ARG A 102 -36.65 -32.30 8.10
C ARG A 102 -37.49 -31.21 7.43
N GLU A 103 -37.82 -30.14 8.15
CA GLU A 103 -38.58 -29.01 7.59
C GLU A 103 -37.79 -28.22 6.55
N ALA A 104 -36.48 -28.04 6.78
CA ALA A 104 -35.57 -27.41 5.83
C ALA A 104 -35.43 -28.21 4.54
N LEU A 105 -35.23 -29.54 4.63
CA LEU A 105 -35.14 -30.43 3.47
C LEU A 105 -36.44 -30.43 2.65
N LYS A 106 -37.60 -30.48 3.32
CA LYS A 106 -38.90 -30.35 2.65
C LYS A 106 -39.01 -29.03 1.89
N THR A 107 -38.62 -27.92 2.52
CA THR A 107 -38.66 -26.58 1.90
C THR A 107 -37.73 -26.49 0.69
N LEU A 108 -36.53 -27.07 0.77
CA LEU A 108 -35.58 -27.10 -0.34
C LEU A 108 -36.06 -27.98 -1.49
N GLY A 109 -36.63 -29.15 -1.21
CA GLY A 109 -37.26 -30.01 -2.21
C GLY A 109 -38.42 -29.30 -2.92
N ASP A 110 -39.28 -28.61 -2.18
CA ASP A 110 -40.40 -27.85 -2.75
C ASP A 110 -39.91 -26.67 -3.61
N LEU A 111 -38.83 -25.99 -3.22
CA LEU A 111 -38.19 -24.93 -4.02
C LEU A 111 -37.53 -25.49 -5.29
N ALA A 112 -36.79 -26.59 -5.18
CA ALA A 112 -36.14 -27.26 -6.29
C ALA A 112 -37.15 -27.77 -7.33
N GLU A 113 -38.35 -28.17 -6.88
CA GLU A 113 -39.42 -28.66 -7.75
C GLU A 113 -40.27 -27.53 -8.36
N LYS A 114 -40.66 -26.53 -7.57
CA LYS A 114 -41.77 -25.62 -7.92
C LYS A 114 -41.39 -24.13 -8.03
N SER A 115 -40.17 -23.74 -7.69
CA SER A 115 -39.78 -22.33 -7.75
C SER A 115 -39.88 -21.80 -9.19
N LYS A 116 -40.44 -20.59 -9.33
CA LYS A 116 -40.55 -19.88 -10.62
C LYS A 116 -39.33 -19.02 -10.91
N ASP A 117 -38.52 -18.74 -9.89
CA ASP A 117 -37.28 -17.99 -10.03
C ASP A 117 -36.15 -18.96 -10.40
N ARG A 118 -35.55 -18.71 -11.56
CA ARG A 118 -34.52 -19.58 -12.14
C ARG A 118 -33.34 -19.79 -11.19
N ASP A 119 -32.84 -18.72 -10.58
CA ASP A 119 -31.61 -18.77 -9.79
C ASP A 119 -31.89 -19.43 -8.44
N ILE A 120 -33.06 -19.16 -7.83
CA ILE A 120 -33.50 -19.83 -6.60
C ILE A 120 -33.73 -21.32 -6.84
N LYS A 121 -34.32 -21.71 -7.98
CA LYS A 121 -34.51 -23.12 -8.33
C LYS A 121 -33.18 -23.84 -8.48
N ILE A 122 -32.22 -23.24 -9.20
CA ILE A 122 -30.85 -23.76 -9.35
C ILE A 122 -30.18 -23.93 -7.98
N ASP A 123 -30.19 -22.88 -7.15
CA ASP A 123 -29.59 -22.90 -5.83
C ASP A 123 -30.23 -23.97 -4.92
N ALA A 124 -31.56 -24.10 -4.97
CA ALA A 124 -32.29 -25.11 -4.21
C ALA A 124 -31.95 -26.53 -4.67
N ILE A 125 -31.85 -26.79 -5.98
CA ILE A 125 -31.41 -28.08 -6.53
C ILE A 125 -30.01 -28.42 -6.02
N CYS A 126 -29.08 -27.45 -6.05
CA CYS A 126 -27.71 -27.65 -5.57
C CYS A 126 -27.65 -27.93 -4.07
N VAL A 127 -28.34 -27.15 -3.22
CA VAL A 127 -28.34 -27.42 -1.76
C VAL A 127 -29.02 -28.77 -1.46
N TYR A 128 -30.18 -29.03 -2.07
CA TYR A 128 -30.98 -30.23 -1.80
C TYR A 128 -30.26 -31.50 -2.26
N GLY A 129 -29.63 -31.49 -3.43
CA GLY A 129 -28.84 -32.61 -3.96
C GLY A 129 -27.69 -33.02 -3.04
N LEU A 130 -27.08 -32.06 -2.33
CA LEU A 130 -25.95 -32.33 -1.44
C LEU A 130 -26.35 -32.96 -0.10
N VAL A 131 -27.55 -32.65 0.42
CA VAL A 131 -27.92 -32.95 1.82
C VAL A 131 -29.22 -33.73 1.98
N GLY A 132 -29.99 -33.89 0.91
CA GLY A 132 -31.27 -34.59 0.87
C GLY A 132 -31.13 -36.10 0.83
N ASP A 133 -32.26 -36.77 0.94
CA ASP A 133 -32.33 -38.22 0.81
C ASP A 133 -32.31 -38.60 -0.68
N PRO A 134 -31.41 -39.52 -1.12
CA PRO A 134 -31.28 -39.91 -2.51
C PRO A 134 -32.59 -40.33 -3.19
N ASP A 135 -33.41 -41.14 -2.51
CA ASP A 135 -34.63 -41.70 -3.09
C ASP A 135 -35.67 -40.59 -3.28
N ASP A 136 -35.83 -39.70 -2.29
CA ASP A 136 -36.72 -38.52 -2.36
C ASP A 136 -36.25 -37.50 -3.43
N ILE A 137 -34.94 -37.34 -3.62
CA ILE A 137 -34.39 -36.47 -4.67
C ILE A 137 -34.75 -37.01 -6.06
N ILE A 138 -34.53 -38.30 -6.29
CA ILE A 138 -34.81 -38.95 -7.58
C ILE A 138 -36.30 -38.86 -7.89
N ASP A 139 -37.15 -39.26 -6.94
CA ASP A 139 -38.61 -39.25 -7.08
C ASP A 139 -39.16 -37.87 -7.45
N ARG A 140 -38.60 -36.79 -6.90
CA ARG A 140 -39.05 -35.41 -7.15
C ARG A 140 -38.46 -34.77 -8.39
N LEU A 141 -37.19 -35.05 -8.72
CA LEU A 141 -36.43 -34.28 -9.69
C LEU A 141 -36.21 -35.01 -11.03
N GLU A 142 -36.20 -36.34 -11.08
CA GLU A 142 -35.89 -37.06 -12.33
C GLU A 142 -36.88 -36.74 -13.45
N GLY A 143 -38.18 -36.71 -13.14
CA GLY A 143 -39.22 -36.37 -14.12
C GLY A 143 -39.07 -34.98 -14.74
N GLN A 144 -38.34 -34.07 -14.09
CA GLN A 144 -38.10 -32.72 -14.60
C GLN A 144 -37.03 -32.67 -15.70
N LEU A 145 -36.13 -33.67 -15.80
CA LEU A 145 -35.14 -33.71 -16.90
C LEU A 145 -35.79 -33.75 -18.29
N ALA A 146 -37.00 -34.31 -18.38
CA ALA A 146 -37.76 -34.42 -19.62
C ALA A 146 -38.62 -33.19 -19.92
N SER A 147 -39.12 -32.49 -18.89
CA SER A 147 -40.10 -31.39 -19.04
C SER A 147 -39.49 -29.99 -18.93
N GLU A 148 -38.33 -29.85 -18.30
CA GLU A 148 -37.65 -28.55 -18.14
C GLU A 148 -36.99 -28.09 -19.45
N THR A 149 -37.02 -26.77 -19.68
CA THR A 149 -36.55 -26.14 -20.92
C THR A 149 -35.39 -25.18 -20.70
N ASP A 150 -35.19 -24.66 -19.49
CA ASP A 150 -34.05 -23.79 -19.19
C ASP A 150 -32.75 -24.61 -19.15
N PRO A 151 -31.74 -24.28 -19.99
CA PRO A 151 -30.49 -25.03 -20.03
C PRO A 151 -29.71 -24.99 -18.71
N GLY A 152 -29.80 -23.91 -17.93
CA GLY A 152 -29.12 -23.80 -16.64
C GLY A 152 -29.74 -24.74 -15.60
N ILE A 153 -31.07 -24.75 -15.51
CA ILE A 153 -31.80 -25.68 -14.62
C ILE A 153 -31.55 -27.13 -15.05
N LEU A 154 -31.56 -27.43 -16.35
CA LEU A 154 -31.27 -28.77 -16.86
C LEU A 154 -29.86 -29.25 -16.52
N ILE A 155 -28.84 -28.39 -16.61
CA ILE A 155 -27.47 -28.73 -16.20
C ILE A 155 -27.44 -29.02 -14.70
N SER A 156 -28.04 -28.17 -13.86
CA SER A 156 -28.07 -28.37 -12.41
C SER A 156 -28.83 -29.63 -12.00
N LEU A 157 -29.97 -29.93 -12.63
CA LEU A 157 -30.74 -31.16 -12.41
C LEU A 157 -29.91 -32.39 -12.78
N ALA A 158 -29.27 -32.37 -13.95
CA ALA A 158 -28.48 -33.50 -14.41
C ALA A 158 -27.23 -33.73 -13.54
N VAL A 159 -26.54 -32.66 -13.12
CA VAL A 159 -25.42 -32.79 -12.16
C VAL A 159 -25.93 -33.37 -10.83
N CYS A 160 -27.01 -32.83 -10.28
CA CYS A 160 -27.61 -33.33 -9.03
C CYS A 160 -27.96 -34.82 -9.11
N LEU A 161 -28.70 -35.24 -10.13
CA LEU A 161 -29.15 -36.62 -10.31
C LEU A 161 -28.00 -37.59 -10.63
N TRP A 162 -26.96 -37.11 -11.31
CA TRP A 162 -25.73 -37.86 -11.50
C TRP A 162 -24.99 -38.05 -10.17
N ASP A 163 -24.91 -37.00 -9.34
CA ASP A 163 -24.25 -37.00 -8.02
C ASP A 163 -24.94 -37.91 -7.00
N VAL A 164 -26.25 -38.02 -7.10
CA VAL A 164 -27.05 -38.85 -6.21
C VAL A 164 -26.92 -40.34 -6.52
N ASP A 165 -27.07 -40.75 -7.79
CA ASP A 165 -27.11 -42.18 -8.15
C ASP A 165 -26.56 -42.52 -9.56
N ASN A 166 -25.71 -41.68 -10.15
CA ASN A 166 -25.13 -41.91 -11.49
C ASN A 166 -26.17 -42.19 -12.59
N LEU A 167 -27.33 -41.54 -12.52
CA LEU A 167 -28.45 -41.83 -13.41
C LEU A 167 -28.06 -41.64 -14.88
N ALA A 168 -28.28 -42.68 -15.70
CA ALA A 168 -27.95 -42.64 -17.12
C ALA A 168 -28.76 -41.56 -17.87
N SER A 169 -29.99 -41.28 -17.43
CA SER A 169 -30.84 -40.20 -17.92
C SER A 169 -30.17 -38.83 -17.78
N ALA A 170 -29.51 -38.57 -16.66
CA ALA A 170 -28.78 -37.33 -16.40
C ALA A 170 -27.54 -37.17 -17.31
N ARG A 171 -26.74 -38.22 -17.47
CA ARG A 171 -25.58 -38.23 -18.38
C ARG A 171 -25.99 -37.96 -19.82
N ASN A 172 -27.02 -38.65 -20.29
CA ASN A 172 -27.52 -38.48 -21.66
C ASN A 172 -27.99 -37.05 -21.88
N LYS A 173 -28.67 -36.44 -20.89
CA LYS A 173 -29.10 -35.05 -20.98
C LYS A 173 -27.92 -34.08 -21.09
N LEU A 174 -26.85 -34.28 -20.32
CA LEU A 174 -25.64 -33.46 -20.43
C LEU A 174 -24.94 -33.64 -21.79
N LEU A 175 -24.94 -34.85 -22.36
CA LEU A 175 -24.39 -35.12 -23.70
C LEU A 175 -25.21 -34.43 -24.82
N ASP A 176 -26.53 -34.34 -24.66
CA ASP A 176 -27.39 -33.57 -25.56
C ASP A 176 -27.09 -32.07 -25.49
N LEU A 177 -26.97 -31.53 -24.27
CA LEU A 177 -26.65 -30.11 -24.03
C LEU A 177 -25.24 -29.73 -24.50
N LEU A 178 -24.28 -30.66 -24.43
CA LEU A 178 -22.96 -30.51 -25.02
C LEU A 178 -23.02 -30.27 -26.53
N GLY A 179 -24.04 -30.80 -27.21
CA GLY A 179 -24.32 -30.58 -28.64
C GLY A 179 -25.07 -29.28 -28.97
N SER A 180 -25.39 -28.45 -27.97
CA SER A 180 -26.09 -27.18 -28.18
C SER A 180 -25.31 -26.22 -29.10
N ARG A 181 -26.06 -25.43 -29.88
CA ARG A 181 -25.49 -24.33 -30.69
C ARG A 181 -25.08 -23.13 -29.82
N ASP A 182 -25.61 -23.03 -28.61
CA ASP A 182 -25.18 -22.03 -27.63
C ASP A 182 -23.84 -22.47 -27.02
N SER A 183 -22.80 -21.70 -27.30
CA SER A 183 -21.44 -21.99 -26.83
C SER A 183 -21.34 -22.00 -25.31
N THR A 184 -22.12 -21.17 -24.61
CA THR A 184 -22.11 -21.08 -23.15
C THR A 184 -22.69 -22.35 -22.55
N VAL A 185 -23.84 -22.79 -23.05
CA VAL A 185 -24.51 -24.03 -22.62
C VAL A 185 -23.63 -25.25 -22.91
N SER A 186 -23.08 -25.34 -24.12
CA SER A 186 -22.20 -26.44 -24.53
C SER A 186 -20.95 -26.52 -23.64
N GLN A 187 -20.35 -25.38 -23.30
CA GLN A 187 -19.18 -25.31 -22.44
C GLN A 187 -19.49 -25.61 -20.96
N GLU A 188 -20.63 -25.18 -20.43
CA GLU A 188 -21.07 -25.55 -19.07
C GLU A 188 -21.41 -27.04 -18.97
N ALA A 189 -22.08 -27.61 -19.98
CA ALA A 189 -22.33 -29.04 -20.06
C ALA A 189 -21.02 -29.84 -20.14
N ALA A 190 -20.00 -29.33 -20.83
CA ALA A 190 -18.67 -29.94 -20.86
C ALA A 190 -17.98 -29.93 -19.49
N LEU A 191 -18.10 -28.84 -18.72
CA LEU A 191 -17.57 -28.76 -17.36
C LEU A 191 -18.29 -29.76 -16.45
N ALA A 192 -19.63 -29.77 -16.48
CA ALA A 192 -20.45 -30.70 -15.71
C ALA A 192 -20.14 -32.18 -15.98
N LEU A 193 -19.96 -32.55 -17.26
CA LEU A 193 -19.55 -33.92 -17.65
C LEU A 193 -18.15 -34.26 -17.13
N ALA A 194 -17.21 -33.32 -17.20
CA ALA A 194 -15.84 -33.54 -16.73
C ALA A 194 -15.77 -33.76 -15.22
N GLU A 195 -16.55 -33.01 -14.44
CA GLU A 195 -16.64 -33.12 -12.98
C GLU A 195 -17.26 -34.42 -12.50
N SER A 196 -18.19 -34.89 -13.32
CA SER A 196 -18.84 -36.18 -13.21
C SER A 196 -17.92 -37.35 -13.62
N GLY A 197 -16.66 -37.09 -13.98
CA GLY A 197 -15.69 -38.10 -14.42
C GLY A 197 -15.90 -38.61 -15.85
N ASN A 198 -16.78 -37.98 -16.64
CA ASN A 198 -17.12 -38.40 -17.99
C ASN A 198 -16.24 -37.72 -19.03
N TYR A 199 -15.04 -38.26 -19.26
CA TYR A 199 -14.06 -37.71 -20.19
C TYR A 199 -14.04 -38.36 -21.59
N ASP A 200 -14.82 -39.43 -21.79
CA ASP A 200 -14.75 -40.27 -22.99
C ASP A 200 -15.15 -39.54 -24.27
N ASP A 201 -16.00 -38.52 -24.16
CA ASP A 201 -16.42 -37.73 -25.31
C ASP A 201 -15.35 -36.69 -25.70
N GLY A 202 -14.85 -36.79 -26.93
CA GLY A 202 -13.83 -35.88 -27.46
C GLY A 202 -14.23 -34.40 -27.44
N ARG A 203 -15.53 -34.08 -27.42
CA ARG A 203 -16.04 -32.70 -27.30
C ARG A 203 -15.76 -32.11 -25.91
N VAL A 204 -15.88 -32.90 -24.84
CA VAL A 204 -15.56 -32.48 -23.45
C VAL A 204 -14.08 -32.09 -23.36
N LYS A 205 -13.19 -32.97 -23.82
CA LYS A 205 -11.74 -32.72 -23.83
C LYS A 205 -11.36 -31.46 -24.61
N ASN A 206 -12.02 -31.22 -25.74
CA ASN A 206 -11.77 -30.04 -26.57
C ASN A 206 -12.27 -28.76 -25.91
N ALA A 207 -13.43 -28.80 -25.25
CA ALA A 207 -13.96 -27.67 -24.49
C ALA A 207 -13.02 -27.29 -23.33
N LEU A 208 -12.61 -28.26 -22.51
CA LEU A 208 -11.67 -28.03 -21.40
C LEU A 208 -10.33 -27.43 -21.87
N ARG A 209 -9.78 -27.95 -22.99
CA ARG A 209 -8.53 -27.43 -23.58
C ARG A 209 -8.64 -25.98 -24.04
N ARG A 210 -9.82 -25.53 -24.47
CA ARG A 210 -10.06 -24.14 -24.88
C ARG A 210 -10.23 -23.24 -23.66
N LEU A 211 -11.10 -23.64 -22.74
CA LEU A 211 -11.47 -22.86 -21.55
C LEU A 211 -10.29 -22.65 -20.59
N ARG A 212 -9.36 -23.62 -20.47
CA ARG A 212 -8.27 -23.57 -19.48
C ARG A 212 -7.35 -22.34 -19.54
N ASN A 213 -7.32 -21.64 -20.67
CA ASN A 213 -6.46 -20.46 -20.85
C ASN A 213 -7.20 -19.15 -20.53
N GLU A 214 -8.49 -19.21 -20.17
CA GLU A 214 -9.25 -18.03 -19.78
C GLU A 214 -8.83 -17.57 -18.37
N PRO A 215 -8.57 -16.26 -18.14
CA PRO A 215 -8.23 -15.72 -16.83
C PRO A 215 -9.48 -15.55 -15.93
N THR A 216 -10.38 -16.53 -15.96
CA THR A 216 -11.67 -16.54 -15.25
C THR A 216 -11.72 -17.70 -14.25
N PRO A 217 -12.58 -17.67 -13.22
CA PRO A 217 -12.80 -18.82 -12.33
C PRO A 217 -13.14 -20.11 -13.10
N ARG A 218 -13.92 -19.97 -14.16
CA ARG A 218 -14.28 -21.02 -15.11
C ARG A 218 -13.07 -21.58 -15.86
N GLY A 219 -12.16 -20.72 -16.32
CA GLY A 219 -10.92 -21.15 -16.96
C GLY A 219 -10.00 -21.92 -15.99
N ARG A 220 -9.90 -21.48 -14.74
CA ARG A 220 -9.18 -22.23 -13.69
C ARG A 220 -9.79 -23.62 -13.44
N ARG A 221 -11.12 -23.69 -13.31
CA ARG A 221 -11.89 -24.93 -13.16
C ARG A 221 -11.64 -25.88 -14.34
N ALA A 222 -11.65 -25.36 -15.57
CA ALA A 222 -11.34 -26.13 -16.77
C ALA A 222 -9.88 -26.63 -16.81
N ASP A 223 -8.90 -25.84 -16.36
CA ASP A 223 -7.50 -26.26 -16.30
C ASP A 223 -7.29 -27.41 -15.31
N LEU A 224 -7.94 -27.35 -14.15
CA LEU A 224 -7.90 -28.41 -13.13
C LEU A 224 -8.47 -29.72 -13.68
N LEU A 225 -9.69 -29.68 -14.23
CA LEU A 225 -10.35 -30.85 -14.81
C LEU A 225 -9.56 -31.44 -15.97
N TYR A 226 -8.94 -30.58 -16.80
CA TYR A 226 -8.09 -31.02 -17.89
C TYR A 226 -6.80 -31.72 -17.41
N ARG A 227 -6.21 -31.27 -16.30
CA ARG A 227 -5.05 -31.93 -15.67
C ARG A 227 -5.45 -33.24 -15.03
N LEU A 228 -6.60 -33.30 -14.34
CA LEU A 228 -7.13 -34.52 -13.72
C LEU A 228 -7.37 -35.62 -14.77
N MET A 229 -8.09 -35.30 -15.84
CA MET A 229 -8.28 -36.18 -17.00
C MET A 229 -6.95 -36.73 -17.56
N LYS A 230 -5.91 -35.89 -17.65
CA LYS A 230 -4.58 -36.33 -18.13
C LYS A 230 -3.91 -37.29 -17.16
N LEU A 231 -4.03 -37.05 -15.86
CA LEU A 231 -3.46 -37.90 -14.82
C LEU A 231 -4.16 -39.26 -14.78
N GLU A 232 -5.49 -39.29 -14.87
CA GLU A 232 -6.28 -40.53 -14.96
C GLU A 232 -5.90 -41.33 -16.20
N LYS A 233 -5.82 -40.68 -17.37
CA LYS A 233 -5.36 -41.35 -18.59
C LYS A 233 -3.94 -41.90 -18.47
N GLN A 234 -3.02 -41.15 -17.85
CA GLN A 234 -1.65 -41.63 -17.62
C GLN A 234 -1.60 -42.79 -16.64
N LEU A 235 -2.52 -42.83 -15.67
CA LEU A 235 -2.67 -43.95 -14.74
C LEU A 235 -3.21 -45.17 -15.48
N ASP A 236 -4.24 -45.03 -16.29
CA ASP A 236 -4.80 -46.12 -17.11
C ASP A 236 -3.79 -46.63 -18.13
N ASP A 237 -3.07 -45.75 -18.84
CA ASP A 237 -1.99 -46.13 -19.76
C ASP A 237 -0.86 -46.88 -19.04
N ARG A 238 -0.62 -46.61 -17.75
CA ARG A 238 0.39 -47.32 -16.94
C ARG A 238 -0.10 -48.65 -16.39
N LEU A 239 -1.40 -48.78 -16.15
CA LEU A 239 -2.02 -50.00 -15.66
C LEU A 239 -2.35 -50.98 -16.79
N PHE A 240 -2.58 -50.49 -18.01
CA PHE A 240 -3.20 -51.27 -19.09
C PHE A 240 -2.45 -51.25 -20.45
N LYS A 241 -1.22 -50.72 -20.55
CA LYS A 241 -0.42 -50.84 -21.79
C LYS A 241 0.22 -52.22 -21.96
N GLY A 242 -0.50 -53.09 -22.66
CA GLY A 242 -0.04 -54.39 -23.16
C GLY A 242 -1.21 -55.36 -23.17
N SER A 243 -1.74 -55.64 -24.36
CA SER A 243 -2.92 -56.44 -24.69
C SER A 243 -3.27 -57.61 -23.76
N ALA A 244 -4.58 -57.78 -23.53
CA ALA A 244 -5.30 -58.81 -22.79
C ALA A 244 -5.01 -58.87 -21.29
N VAL A 245 -6.06 -58.62 -20.48
CA VAL A 245 -6.08 -58.93 -19.04
C VAL A 245 -5.79 -60.43 -18.90
N PRO A 246 -4.67 -60.84 -18.27
CA PRO A 246 -4.42 -62.27 -18.03
C PRO A 246 -5.58 -62.88 -17.24
N GLU A 247 -6.08 -64.04 -17.66
CA GLU A 247 -7.06 -64.79 -16.87
C GLU A 247 -6.50 -65.02 -15.46
N GLY A 248 -7.25 -64.61 -14.43
CA GLY A 248 -6.80 -64.61 -13.04
C GLY A 248 -6.30 -63.26 -12.50
N THR A 249 -6.35 -62.19 -13.31
CA THR A 249 -6.05 -60.83 -12.80
C THR A 249 -7.17 -60.36 -11.88
N ASP A 250 -6.85 -60.20 -10.59
CA ASP A 250 -7.77 -59.72 -9.57
C ASP A 250 -8.08 -58.23 -9.80
N MET A 251 -9.12 -57.98 -10.60
CA MET A 251 -9.60 -56.64 -10.94
C MET A 251 -9.96 -55.80 -9.69
N LYS A 252 -10.30 -56.45 -8.57
CA LYS A 252 -10.63 -55.78 -7.31
C LYS A 252 -9.40 -55.10 -6.70
N LYS A 253 -8.26 -55.79 -6.69
CA LYS A 253 -6.97 -55.25 -6.23
C LYS A 253 -6.45 -54.10 -7.10
N LEU A 254 -6.72 -54.14 -8.40
CA LEU A 254 -6.36 -53.07 -9.34
C LEU A 254 -7.24 -51.83 -9.16
N LEU A 255 -8.53 -52.03 -8.88
CA LEU A 255 -9.47 -50.97 -8.53
C LEU A 255 -9.10 -50.32 -7.18
N GLU A 256 -8.81 -51.11 -6.14
CA GLU A 256 -8.35 -50.60 -4.82
C GLU A 256 -7.06 -49.76 -4.96
N LYS A 257 -6.13 -50.19 -5.81
CA LYS A 257 -4.87 -49.46 -6.07
C LYS A 257 -5.06 -48.20 -6.91
N LYS A 258 -6.11 -48.16 -7.74
CA LYS A 258 -6.54 -46.97 -8.49
C LYS A 258 -7.21 -45.99 -7.53
N GLU A 259 -8.09 -46.47 -6.64
CA GLU A 259 -8.76 -45.70 -5.59
C GLU A 259 -7.79 -45.08 -4.57
N GLU A 260 -6.80 -45.83 -4.06
CA GLU A 260 -5.77 -45.28 -3.16
C GLU A 260 -4.97 -44.15 -3.81
N ARG A 261 -4.70 -44.26 -5.11
CA ARG A 261 -3.84 -43.34 -5.84
C ARG A 261 -4.59 -42.09 -6.28
N ILE A 262 -5.88 -42.23 -6.56
CA ILE A 262 -6.77 -41.10 -6.78
C ILE A 262 -7.05 -40.39 -5.45
N SER A 263 -7.33 -41.11 -4.36
CA SER A 263 -7.43 -40.55 -3.00
C SER A 263 -6.15 -39.79 -2.59
N GLY A 264 -4.97 -40.28 -2.97
CA GLY A 264 -3.70 -39.58 -2.76
C GLY A 264 -3.49 -38.32 -3.64
N LEU A 265 -4.14 -38.24 -4.81
CA LEU A 265 -4.16 -37.06 -5.67
C LEU A 265 -5.20 -36.04 -5.18
N GLU A 266 -6.37 -36.51 -4.73
CA GLU A 266 -7.41 -35.71 -4.10
C GLU A 266 -6.92 -35.08 -2.80
N ALA A 267 -6.26 -35.83 -1.92
CA ALA A 267 -5.63 -35.29 -0.71
C ALA A 267 -4.50 -34.28 -1.01
N ARG A 268 -3.91 -34.32 -2.22
CA ARG A 268 -2.94 -33.32 -2.69
C ARG A 268 -3.63 -32.07 -3.26
N LEU A 269 -4.76 -32.24 -3.93
CA LEU A 269 -5.63 -31.17 -4.44
C LEU A 269 -6.32 -30.43 -3.28
N GLU A 270 -6.85 -31.15 -2.29
CA GLU A 270 -7.43 -30.62 -1.07
C GLU A 270 -6.39 -29.82 -0.26
N LYS A 271 -5.13 -30.26 -0.23
CA LYS A 271 -4.00 -29.49 0.34
C LYS A 271 -3.59 -28.26 -0.48
N MET A 272 -3.97 -28.17 -1.75
CA MET A 272 -3.75 -26.99 -2.60
C MET A 272 -4.94 -26.03 -2.56
N GLU A 273 -6.16 -26.50 -2.26
CA GLU A 273 -7.39 -25.70 -2.15
C GLU A 273 -7.71 -25.23 -0.72
N LEU A 274 -7.35 -26.00 0.33
CA LEU A 274 -7.41 -25.59 1.75
C LEU A 274 -6.28 -24.62 2.13
N GLY A 275 -6.14 -23.54 1.38
CA GLY A 275 -5.28 -22.40 1.70
C GLY A 275 -5.74 -21.63 2.93
N GLY A 276 -5.70 -22.28 4.09
CA GLY A 276 -5.63 -21.73 5.43
C GLY A 276 -5.27 -22.83 6.43
N PRO A 277 -4.21 -22.70 7.25
CA PRO A 277 -2.88 -22.24 6.90
C PRO A 277 -2.14 -23.34 6.11
N SER A 278 -1.53 -22.98 4.99
CA SER A 278 -0.79 -23.90 4.13
C SER A 278 0.17 -24.82 4.91
N GLY A 279 0.46 -26.04 4.43
CA GLY A 279 1.53 -26.87 5.02
C GLY A 279 2.90 -26.16 5.08
N THR A 280 3.06 -25.05 4.35
CA THR A 280 4.14 -24.05 4.44
C THR A 280 4.01 -23.09 5.63
N GLN A 281 2.80 -22.66 5.99
CA GLN A 281 2.51 -21.80 7.15
C GLN A 281 2.59 -22.59 8.46
N ALA A 282 2.06 -23.82 8.52
CA ALA A 282 2.29 -24.70 9.68
C ALA A 282 3.77 -25.12 9.84
N ARG A 283 4.56 -25.16 8.74
CA ARG A 283 6.03 -25.28 8.79
C ARG A 283 6.70 -23.98 9.23
N GLY A 284 6.21 -22.84 8.75
CA GLY A 284 6.74 -21.51 9.05
C GLY A 284 6.55 -21.13 10.51
N ASP A 285 5.36 -21.38 11.07
CA ASP A 285 5.05 -21.15 12.48
C ASP A 285 5.92 -22.06 13.36
N LYS A 286 6.04 -23.36 13.00
CA LYS A 286 6.95 -24.30 13.68
C LYS A 286 8.41 -23.86 13.60
N LEU A 287 8.86 -23.36 12.45
CA LEU A 287 10.22 -22.86 12.25
C LEU A 287 10.48 -21.65 13.15
N LEU A 288 9.56 -20.66 13.17
CA LEU A 288 9.71 -19.48 14.01
C LEU A 288 9.78 -19.85 15.49
N GLU A 289 8.89 -20.72 15.97
CA GLU A 289 8.89 -21.21 17.35
C GLU A 289 10.17 -22.00 17.68
N GLU A 290 10.63 -22.87 16.78
CA GLU A 290 11.87 -23.63 16.95
C GLU A 290 13.10 -22.71 17.07
N ILE A 291 13.19 -21.70 16.19
CA ILE A 291 14.29 -20.74 16.22
C ILE A 291 14.26 -19.89 17.49
N ILE A 292 13.08 -19.38 17.90
CA ILE A 292 12.92 -18.66 19.16
C ILE A 292 13.41 -19.51 20.33
N ALA A 293 12.97 -20.77 20.43
CA ALA A 293 13.37 -21.68 21.49
C ALA A 293 14.88 -21.96 21.50
N LYS A 294 15.49 -22.17 20.33
CA LYS A 294 16.94 -22.38 20.21
C LYS A 294 17.74 -21.13 20.61
N VAL A 295 17.32 -19.93 20.18
CA VAL A 295 17.97 -18.67 20.56
C VAL A 295 17.89 -18.46 22.07
N GLN A 296 16.71 -18.64 22.66
CA GLN A 296 16.52 -18.54 24.12
C GLN A 296 17.37 -19.55 24.89
N LYS A 297 17.56 -20.76 24.36
CA LYS A 297 18.39 -21.80 24.99
C LYS A 297 19.89 -21.49 24.87
N LEU A 298 20.36 -21.15 23.67
CA LEU A 298 21.79 -21.17 23.32
C LEU A 298 22.48 -19.81 23.41
N TYR A 299 21.75 -18.70 23.29
CA TYR A 299 22.38 -17.38 23.32
C TYR A 299 22.82 -16.98 24.74
N VAL A 300 23.99 -16.33 24.82
CA VAL A 300 24.76 -16.07 26.05
C VAL A 300 24.15 -14.97 26.94
N ASP A 301 23.44 -14.00 26.35
CA ASP A 301 22.86 -12.85 27.04
C ASP A 301 21.33 -12.96 27.07
N LYS A 302 20.79 -13.43 28.20
CA LYS A 302 19.37 -13.78 28.35
C LYS A 302 18.44 -12.58 28.25
N ASP A 303 18.89 -11.40 28.68
CA ASP A 303 18.10 -10.16 28.65
C ASP A 303 17.77 -9.72 27.21
N LYS A 304 18.55 -10.18 26.22
CA LYS A 304 18.29 -9.95 24.80
C LYS A 304 17.35 -10.98 24.15
N THR A 305 16.92 -12.01 24.87
CA THR A 305 16.19 -13.15 24.31
C THR A 305 14.74 -13.26 24.79
N THR A 306 14.18 -12.20 25.37
CA THR A 306 12.76 -12.19 25.75
C THR A 306 11.89 -12.48 24.54
N ARG A 307 10.81 -13.26 24.74
CA ARG A 307 9.93 -13.68 23.64
C ARG A 307 9.35 -12.47 22.90
N GLU A 308 8.95 -11.44 23.65
CA GLU A 308 8.49 -10.18 23.08
C GLU A 308 9.51 -9.54 22.13
N ARG A 309 10.77 -9.40 22.56
CA ARG A 309 11.83 -8.80 21.74
C ARG A 309 12.10 -9.59 20.46
N LEU A 310 12.10 -10.93 20.56
CA LEU A 310 12.31 -11.80 19.40
C LEU A 310 11.14 -11.75 18.42
N VAL A 311 9.90 -11.77 18.91
CA VAL A 311 8.70 -11.63 18.06
C VAL A 311 8.68 -10.26 17.39
N ARG A 312 8.97 -9.18 18.10
CA ARG A 312 9.09 -7.83 17.51
C ARG A 312 10.16 -7.76 16.43
N ALA A 313 11.33 -8.38 16.67
CA ALA A 313 12.38 -8.47 15.66
C ALA A 313 11.94 -9.26 14.42
N ALA A 314 11.20 -10.37 14.61
CA ALA A 314 10.65 -11.17 13.52
C ALA A 314 9.61 -10.39 12.70
N VAL A 315 8.69 -9.68 13.36
CA VAL A 315 7.70 -8.80 12.69
C VAL A 315 8.41 -7.71 11.89
N LYS A 316 9.37 -7.00 12.49
CA LYS A 316 10.16 -5.98 11.78
C LYS A 316 10.91 -6.58 10.58
N GLY A 317 11.47 -7.78 10.72
CA GLY A 317 12.15 -8.50 9.64
C GLY A 317 11.21 -8.90 8.50
N MET A 318 10.02 -9.43 8.82
CA MET A 318 8.99 -9.83 7.85
C MET A 318 8.52 -8.65 6.99
N VAL A 319 8.27 -7.50 7.62
CA VAL A 319 7.80 -6.33 6.88
C VAL A 319 8.91 -5.74 6.02
N ARG A 320 10.15 -5.70 6.53
CA ARG A 320 11.33 -5.22 5.77
C ARG A 320 11.70 -6.10 4.58
N SER A 321 11.30 -7.38 4.58
CA SER A 321 11.57 -8.27 3.45
C SER A 321 10.65 -8.04 2.25
N LEU A 322 9.59 -7.24 2.40
CA LEU A 322 8.65 -6.96 1.32
C LEU A 322 9.20 -5.91 0.35
N ASP A 323 9.64 -4.77 0.90
CA ASP A 323 10.20 -3.64 0.17
C ASP A 323 10.88 -2.65 1.14
N ASP A 324 11.61 -1.67 0.61
CA ASP A 324 12.37 -0.67 1.37
C ASP A 324 11.48 0.36 2.12
N TYR A 325 10.17 0.39 1.86
CA TYR A 325 9.24 1.41 2.35
C TYR A 325 8.21 0.89 3.35
N SER A 326 7.98 -0.42 3.36
CA SER A 326 7.10 -1.12 4.29
C SER A 326 7.79 -1.26 5.64
N VAL A 327 7.15 -0.78 6.70
CA VAL A 327 7.71 -0.75 8.06
C VAL A 327 6.62 -1.00 9.10
N PHE A 328 6.94 -1.85 10.09
CA PHE A 328 6.17 -1.92 11.33
C PHE A 328 6.70 -0.86 12.30
N MET A 329 5.82 0.08 12.68
CA MET A 329 6.12 1.18 13.58
C MET A 329 5.46 0.92 14.93
N GLU A 330 6.25 0.97 15.99
CA GLU A 330 5.73 0.92 17.36
C GLU A 330 5.01 2.24 17.69
N ALA A 331 4.38 2.34 18.87
CA ALA A 331 3.56 3.50 19.22
C ALA A 331 4.34 4.84 19.15
N ASP A 332 5.57 4.86 19.65
CA ASP A 332 6.42 6.06 19.63
C ASP A 332 6.91 6.38 18.22
N ASP A 333 7.33 5.38 17.44
CA ASP A 333 7.72 5.53 16.02
C ASP A 333 6.57 6.10 15.19
N SER A 334 5.36 5.55 15.38
CA SER A 334 4.12 5.96 14.71
C SER A 334 3.77 7.41 15.05
N LYS A 335 3.90 7.80 16.32
CA LYS A 335 3.66 9.17 16.78
C LYS A 335 4.67 10.13 16.15
N SER A 336 5.97 9.82 16.21
CA SER A 336 7.02 10.64 15.60
C SER A 336 6.81 10.79 14.10
N PHE A 337 6.49 9.70 13.41
CA PHE A 337 6.20 9.71 11.97
C PHE A 337 5.02 10.62 11.62
N GLN A 338 3.95 10.61 12.42
CA GLN A 338 2.79 11.49 12.19
C GLN A 338 3.12 12.97 12.46
N GLU A 339 3.94 13.28 13.47
CA GLU A 339 4.38 14.65 13.76
C GLU A 339 5.26 15.19 12.62
N ASP A 340 6.19 14.38 12.12
CA ASP A 340 7.09 14.74 11.02
C ASP A 340 6.33 15.07 9.73
N ILE A 341 5.37 14.23 9.33
CA ILE A 341 4.59 14.49 8.09
C ILE A 341 3.64 15.69 8.24
N LYS A 342 3.10 15.92 9.44
CA LYS A 342 2.30 17.13 9.70
C LYS A 342 3.13 18.41 9.63
N GLY A 343 4.47 18.33 9.65
CA GLY A 343 5.36 19.48 9.71
C GLY A 343 5.16 20.31 10.98
N ARG A 344 4.66 19.67 12.05
CA ARG A 344 4.30 20.31 13.32
C ARG A 344 4.85 19.51 14.48
N TYR A 345 5.61 20.17 15.32
CA TYR A 345 6.07 19.62 16.58
C TYR A 345 6.03 20.72 17.66
N ALA A 346 5.97 20.32 18.93
CA ALA A 346 6.04 21.25 20.03
C ALA A 346 7.49 21.41 20.51
N GLY A 347 8.00 22.64 20.54
CA GLY A 347 9.38 22.94 20.92
C GLY A 347 9.70 24.43 20.82
N ILE A 348 11.00 24.76 20.76
CA ILE A 348 11.46 26.16 20.72
C ILE A 348 11.65 26.73 19.31
N GLY A 349 11.66 25.87 18.29
CA GLY A 349 11.81 26.28 16.89
C GLY A 349 13.23 26.70 16.54
N THR A 350 14.20 25.79 16.64
CA THR A 350 15.59 26.00 16.21
C THR A 350 16.08 24.82 15.37
N GLN A 351 16.92 25.11 14.39
CA GLN A 351 17.77 24.13 13.73
C GLN A 351 19.16 24.23 14.36
N ILE A 352 19.67 23.09 14.83
CA ILE A 352 20.93 23.01 15.56
C ILE A 352 21.86 21.99 14.92
N THR A 353 23.15 22.18 15.12
CA THR A 353 24.20 21.22 14.78
C THR A 353 25.14 21.04 15.95
N LYS A 354 25.94 19.96 15.94
CA LYS A 354 26.95 19.71 16.96
C LYS A 354 28.32 20.11 16.43
N VAL A 355 29.00 21.01 17.12
CA VAL A 355 30.40 21.32 16.83
C VAL A 355 31.24 20.11 17.28
N PRO A 356 32.15 19.57 16.45
CA PRO A 356 33.01 18.46 16.86
C PRO A 356 33.78 18.77 18.15
N GLY A 357 33.58 17.94 19.19
CA GLY A 357 34.18 18.14 20.52
C GLY A 357 33.67 19.37 21.29
N GLY A 358 32.69 20.09 20.77
CA GLY A 358 32.20 21.37 21.27
C GLY A 358 30.71 21.39 21.62
N PRO A 359 30.18 22.59 21.95
CA PRO A 359 28.76 22.78 22.24
C PRO A 359 27.88 22.63 20.99
N LEU A 360 26.57 22.71 21.17
CA LEU A 360 25.63 22.81 20.06
C LEU A 360 25.66 24.23 19.48
N GLU A 361 25.59 24.35 18.16
CA GLU A 361 25.49 25.60 17.42
C GLU A 361 24.09 25.73 16.81
N VAL A 362 23.49 26.91 16.92
CA VAL A 362 22.26 27.25 16.20
C VAL A 362 22.60 27.51 14.74
N LEU A 363 22.21 26.59 13.87
CA LEU A 363 22.33 26.78 12.43
C LEU A 363 21.43 27.92 11.96
N ARG A 364 20.17 27.90 12.44
CA ARG A 364 19.16 28.92 12.16
C ARG A 364 17.97 28.79 13.12
N PRO A 365 17.38 29.87 13.63
CA PRO A 365 16.08 29.81 14.27
C PRO A 365 14.95 29.61 13.24
N ILE A 366 13.85 28.99 13.64
CA ILE A 366 12.61 29.01 12.85
C ILE A 366 11.99 30.40 13.01
N TYR A 367 12.03 31.20 11.95
CA TYR A 367 11.54 32.58 11.98
C TYR A 367 10.07 32.65 12.37
N GLY A 368 9.73 33.59 13.25
CA GLY A 368 8.41 33.71 13.89
C GLY A 368 8.17 32.74 15.07
N GLY A 369 9.05 31.78 15.30
CA GLY A 369 9.01 30.85 16.43
C GLY A 369 9.50 31.44 17.76
N PRO A 370 9.35 30.70 18.88
CA PRO A 370 9.75 31.15 20.22
C PRO A 370 11.21 31.57 20.32
N ALA A 371 12.15 30.77 19.79
CA ALA A 371 13.57 31.09 19.87
C ALA A 371 13.93 32.37 19.12
N TYR A 372 13.41 32.55 17.90
CA TYR A 372 13.61 33.77 17.12
C TYR A 372 13.05 34.99 17.85
N LYS A 373 11.83 34.91 18.40
CA LYS A 373 11.20 36.00 19.16
C LYS A 373 11.95 36.36 20.43
N ALA A 374 12.60 35.40 21.06
CA ALA A 374 13.49 35.61 22.20
C ALA A 374 14.88 36.16 21.81
N GLY A 375 15.12 36.37 20.52
CA GLY A 375 16.34 36.98 19.99
C GLY A 375 17.49 36.01 19.76
N ILE A 376 17.24 34.69 19.67
CA ILE A 376 18.24 33.70 19.24
C ILE A 376 18.55 33.88 17.76
N LEU A 377 19.84 33.88 17.42
CA LEU A 377 20.36 34.12 16.09
C LEU A 377 21.18 32.93 15.58
N SER A 378 21.43 32.90 14.28
CA SER A 378 22.33 31.94 13.66
C SER A 378 23.76 32.13 14.17
N GLY A 379 24.45 31.04 14.48
CA GLY A 379 25.80 31.04 15.06
C GLY A 379 25.84 31.12 16.59
N ASP A 380 24.70 31.25 17.29
CA ASP A 380 24.65 31.16 18.74
C ASP A 380 25.09 29.77 19.22
N LEU A 381 25.93 29.71 20.27
CA LEU A 381 26.36 28.47 20.90
C LEU A 381 25.49 28.17 22.12
N ILE A 382 24.76 27.06 22.08
CA ILE A 382 24.00 26.57 23.24
C ILE A 382 24.98 25.76 24.09
N ILE A 383 25.39 26.31 25.23
CA ILE A 383 26.38 25.70 26.15
C ILE A 383 25.71 24.71 27.10
N GLU A 384 24.50 25.01 27.57
CA GLU A 384 23.72 24.14 28.46
C GLU A 384 22.25 24.07 28.05
N VAL A 385 21.63 22.91 28.28
CA VAL A 385 20.20 22.64 28.12
C VAL A 385 19.71 22.05 29.44
N GLU A 386 18.79 22.73 30.15
CA GLU A 386 18.31 22.29 31.48
C GLU A 386 19.47 22.01 32.47
N GLY A 387 20.49 22.87 32.47
CA GLY A 387 21.68 22.73 33.31
C GLY A 387 22.65 21.62 32.89
N GLN A 388 22.35 20.86 31.83
CA GLN A 388 23.24 19.83 31.29
C GLN A 388 24.11 20.42 30.19
N ARG A 389 25.43 20.16 30.25
CA ARG A 389 26.38 20.62 29.22
C ARG A 389 26.06 20.00 27.86
N SER A 390 25.76 20.85 26.88
CA SER A 390 25.31 20.44 25.55
C SER A 390 26.34 19.59 24.81
N ALA A 391 27.64 19.84 25.02
CA ALA A 391 28.73 19.07 24.40
C ALA A 391 28.69 17.57 24.76
N LYS A 392 28.17 17.22 25.94
CA LYS A 392 28.06 15.85 26.44
C LYS A 392 26.76 15.15 26.05
N LEU A 393 25.81 15.88 25.49
CA LEU A 393 24.51 15.32 25.10
C LEU A 393 24.60 14.69 23.71
N GLU A 394 23.96 13.54 23.55
CA GLU A 394 23.69 12.96 22.24
C GLU A 394 22.55 13.70 21.55
N MET A 395 22.57 13.75 20.22
CA MET A 395 21.62 14.57 19.45
C MET A 395 20.15 14.20 19.70
N ASP A 396 19.85 12.93 19.98
CA ASP A 396 18.48 12.52 20.29
C ASP A 396 18.04 12.99 21.68
N ALA A 397 18.92 12.89 22.69
CA ALA A 397 18.65 13.46 24.01
C ALA A 397 18.43 14.99 23.96
N VAL A 398 19.17 15.68 23.09
CA VAL A 398 18.98 17.11 22.85
C VAL A 398 17.59 17.38 22.26
N LYS A 399 17.14 16.61 21.27
CA LYS A 399 15.80 16.77 20.69
C LYS A 399 14.73 16.59 21.76
N ASP A 400 14.87 15.57 22.63
CA ASP A 400 13.91 15.27 23.69
C ASP A 400 13.83 16.40 24.73
N LEU A 401 14.96 17.03 25.05
CA LEU A 401 15.00 18.19 25.96
C LEU A 401 14.42 19.45 25.33
N LEU A 402 14.69 19.72 24.05
CA LEU A 402 14.22 20.92 23.36
C LEU A 402 12.75 20.82 22.93
N ARG A 403 12.24 19.61 22.72
CA ARG A 403 10.83 19.31 22.46
C ARG A 403 10.10 19.05 23.78
N GLY A 404 8.78 19.04 23.72
CA GLY A 404 7.94 18.82 24.89
C GLY A 404 6.57 19.46 24.75
N PRO A 405 5.63 19.19 25.68
CA PRO A 405 4.27 19.68 25.59
C PRO A 405 4.22 21.20 25.41
N SER A 406 3.35 21.67 24.51
CA SER A 406 3.16 23.10 24.27
C SER A 406 2.79 23.83 25.56
N GLY A 407 3.40 24.99 25.80
CA GLY A 407 3.19 25.80 26.99
C GLY A 407 4.15 25.52 28.15
N THR A 408 4.89 24.41 28.12
CA THR A 408 5.97 24.12 29.08
C THR A 408 7.22 24.96 28.79
N GLU A 409 8.10 25.10 29.77
CA GLU A 409 9.32 25.90 29.64
C GLU A 409 10.56 25.03 29.45
N VAL A 410 11.55 25.59 28.76
CA VAL A 410 12.91 25.04 28.67
C VAL A 410 13.94 26.15 28.88
N LYS A 411 14.98 25.87 29.64
CA LYS A 411 16.09 26.80 29.91
C LYS A 411 17.33 26.42 29.12
N LEU A 412 17.87 27.38 28.39
CA LEU A 412 19.15 27.25 27.71
C LEU A 412 20.15 28.28 28.21
N LYS A 413 21.42 27.90 28.27
CA LYS A 413 22.52 28.85 28.45
C LYS A 413 23.20 29.05 27.11
N VAL A 414 23.13 30.27 26.58
CA VAL A 414 23.57 30.61 25.22
C VAL A 414 24.73 31.59 25.28
N LEU A 415 25.79 31.29 24.53
CA LEU A 415 26.92 32.16 24.30
C LEU A 415 26.86 32.66 22.85
N ARG A 416 26.78 33.98 22.70
CA ARG A 416 26.88 34.64 21.40
C ARG A 416 28.27 35.23 21.24
N ARG A 417 28.78 35.20 20.01
CA ARG A 417 30.04 35.86 19.69
C ARG A 417 30.02 37.35 20.08
N GLY A 418 31.11 37.82 20.67
CA GLY A 418 31.23 39.17 21.21
C GLY A 418 30.68 39.35 22.63
N TRP A 419 30.06 38.31 23.23
CA TRP A 419 29.71 38.34 24.65
C TRP A 419 30.85 37.81 25.51
N SER A 420 31.09 38.48 26.64
CA SER A 420 32.07 38.02 27.65
C SER A 420 31.58 36.80 28.42
N GLU A 421 30.26 36.63 28.57
CA GLU A 421 29.66 35.54 29.35
C GLU A 421 28.39 35.00 28.66
N ALA A 422 28.11 33.70 28.89
CA ALA A 422 26.91 33.05 28.41
C ALA A 422 25.68 33.48 29.23
N ARG A 423 24.56 33.74 28.56
CA ARG A 423 23.31 34.22 29.18
C ARG A 423 22.26 33.13 29.21
N GLU A 424 21.45 33.12 30.26
CA GLU A 424 20.31 32.19 30.38
C GLU A 424 19.11 32.73 29.62
N PHE A 425 18.45 31.85 28.86
CA PHE A 425 17.21 32.10 28.15
C PHE A 425 16.18 31.06 28.56
N THR A 426 15.00 31.52 28.96
CA THR A 426 13.84 30.66 29.21
C THR A 426 12.89 30.77 28.03
N PHE A 427 12.58 29.64 27.40
CA PHE A 427 11.67 29.56 26.27
C PHE A 427 10.41 28.84 26.68
N ARG A 428 9.26 29.41 26.33
CA ARG A 428 8.00 28.70 26.37
C ARG A 428 7.82 27.91 25.08
N ARG A 429 7.78 26.58 25.17
CA ARG A 429 7.56 25.69 24.02
C ARG A 429 6.23 26.04 23.37
N ALA A 430 6.22 26.10 22.04
CA ALA A 430 5.02 26.34 21.26
C ALA A 430 4.93 25.31 20.12
N THR A 431 3.76 25.21 19.51
CA THR A 431 3.63 24.44 18.26
C THR A 431 4.40 25.17 17.16
N ILE A 432 5.48 24.54 16.68
CA ILE A 432 6.30 25.03 15.60
C ILE A 432 5.72 24.52 14.29
N LYS A 433 5.42 25.45 13.39
CA LYS A 433 5.06 25.14 12.01
C LYS A 433 6.30 25.36 11.15
N VAL A 434 6.83 24.29 10.55
CA VAL A 434 7.93 24.42 9.58
C VAL A 434 7.29 24.65 8.20
N SER A 435 7.58 25.80 7.58
CA SER A 435 7.09 26.09 6.23
C SER A 435 7.65 25.07 5.25
N SER A 436 6.77 24.48 4.46
CA SER A 436 7.15 23.54 3.40
C SER A 436 7.51 24.27 2.11
N VAL A 437 7.11 25.53 1.98
CA VAL A 437 7.32 26.37 0.80
C VAL A 437 8.21 27.57 1.15
N LEU A 438 9.18 27.83 0.29
CA LEU A 438 9.93 29.08 0.22
C LEU A 438 9.71 29.69 -1.16
N HIS A 439 9.57 31.01 -1.24
CA HIS A 439 9.46 31.68 -2.54
C HIS A 439 10.24 33.00 -2.56
N GLU A 440 10.70 33.39 -3.74
CA GLU A 440 11.36 34.67 -4.01
C GLU A 440 10.96 35.17 -5.40
N ALA A 441 10.79 36.50 -5.52
CA ALA A 441 10.70 37.16 -6.80
C ALA A 441 12.12 37.44 -7.33
N LEU A 442 12.37 37.04 -8.57
CA LEU A 442 13.63 37.25 -9.28
C LEU A 442 13.47 38.38 -10.31
N PRO A 443 14.58 39.03 -10.72
CA PRO A 443 14.55 40.02 -11.79
C PRO A 443 13.87 39.49 -13.06
N GLY A 444 13.17 40.38 -13.78
CA GLY A 444 12.45 40.01 -15.00
C GLY A 444 11.05 39.44 -14.78
N GLN A 445 10.45 39.65 -13.60
CA GLN A 445 9.14 39.09 -13.22
C GLN A 445 9.15 37.55 -13.22
N VAL A 446 10.28 36.96 -12.83
CA VAL A 446 10.40 35.50 -12.69
C VAL A 446 10.12 35.13 -11.23
N GLY A 447 9.18 34.23 -11.02
CA GLY A 447 8.89 33.68 -9.70
C GLY A 447 9.69 32.41 -9.46
N TYR A 448 10.18 32.24 -8.24
CA TYR A 448 10.80 31.00 -7.79
C TYR A 448 10.05 30.46 -6.58
N ILE A 449 9.61 29.20 -6.64
CA ILE A 449 8.99 28.50 -5.52
C ILE A 449 9.77 27.21 -5.27
N LYS A 450 10.32 27.07 -4.07
CA LYS A 450 10.93 25.83 -3.59
C LYS A 450 9.96 25.12 -2.65
N LEU A 451 9.60 23.90 -3.00
CA LEU A 451 8.78 23.03 -2.15
C LEU A 451 9.70 21.97 -1.53
N ASN A 452 9.91 22.03 -0.22
CA ASN A 452 10.77 21.09 0.50
C ASN A 452 10.08 19.75 0.82
N GLN A 453 8.76 19.74 0.96
CA GLN A 453 7.97 18.55 1.29
C GLN A 453 6.49 18.76 0.94
N PHE A 454 5.76 17.68 0.67
CA PHE A 454 4.30 17.69 0.52
C PHE A 454 3.62 17.39 1.87
N GLY A 455 3.67 18.36 2.79
CA GLY A 455 3.03 18.31 4.11
C GLY A 455 1.56 18.74 4.07
N GLY A 456 0.88 18.60 5.20
CA GLY A 456 -0.58 18.82 5.30
C GLY A 456 -1.08 20.23 4.96
N SER A 457 -0.23 21.26 5.02
CA SER A 457 -0.55 22.65 4.65
C SER A 457 0.18 23.16 3.42
N SER A 458 0.88 22.29 2.70
CA SER A 458 1.77 22.68 1.61
C SER A 458 1.02 23.19 0.38
N ALA A 459 -0.17 22.67 0.09
CA ALA A 459 -0.95 23.12 -1.05
C ALA A 459 -1.43 24.57 -0.86
N GLU A 460 -1.86 24.92 0.35
CA GLU A 460 -2.29 26.26 0.71
C GLU A 460 -1.08 27.23 0.73
N GLU A 461 0.05 26.81 1.30
CA GLU A 461 1.30 27.58 1.28
C GLU A 461 1.80 27.84 -0.15
N PHE A 462 1.74 26.83 -1.01
CA PHE A 462 2.16 26.92 -2.40
C PHE A 462 1.26 27.87 -3.18
N THR A 463 -0.06 27.77 -2.98
CA THR A 463 -1.04 28.65 -3.63
C THR A 463 -0.85 30.10 -3.20
N GLY A 464 -0.65 30.35 -1.89
CA GLY A 464 -0.38 31.70 -1.38
C GLY A 464 0.92 32.28 -1.92
N ALA A 465 2.00 31.48 -1.95
CA ALA A 465 3.27 31.89 -2.55
C ALA A 465 3.12 32.25 -4.04
N LEU A 466 2.32 31.48 -4.77
CA LEU A 466 2.04 31.74 -6.18
C LEU A 466 1.22 33.03 -6.35
N GLU A 467 0.19 33.24 -5.54
CA GLU A 467 -0.62 34.47 -5.54
C GLU A 467 0.21 35.72 -5.23
N ASP A 468 1.13 35.63 -4.27
CA ASP A 468 2.03 36.72 -3.93
C ASP A 468 2.97 37.07 -5.09
N LEU A 469 3.50 36.06 -5.80
CA LEU A 469 4.32 36.28 -7.00
C LEU A 469 3.50 36.81 -8.19
N GLU A 470 2.25 36.37 -8.35
CA GLU A 470 1.36 36.81 -9.43
C GLU A 470 0.96 38.29 -9.29
N LYS A 471 0.82 38.82 -8.07
CA LYS A 471 0.55 40.25 -7.82
C LYS A 471 1.61 41.18 -8.42
N ASP A 472 2.85 40.71 -8.51
CA ASP A 472 3.99 41.46 -9.01
C ASP A 472 4.20 41.28 -10.54
N GLY A 473 3.22 40.73 -11.26
CA GLY A 473 3.24 40.63 -12.73
C GLY A 473 4.00 39.42 -13.27
N LEU A 474 3.97 38.28 -12.57
CA LEU A 474 4.66 37.04 -12.91
C LEU A 474 4.61 36.70 -14.43
N LYS A 475 5.79 36.60 -15.06
CA LYS A 475 5.96 36.23 -16.47
C LYS A 475 6.54 34.83 -16.69
N GLY A 476 7.09 34.21 -15.66
CA GLY A 476 7.67 32.87 -15.73
C GLY A 476 7.88 32.30 -14.34
N LEU A 477 7.72 30.99 -14.17
CA LEU A 477 7.79 30.33 -12.86
C LEU A 477 8.82 29.20 -12.87
N ILE A 478 9.68 29.18 -11.85
CA ILE A 478 10.55 28.04 -11.54
C ILE A 478 10.01 27.36 -10.28
N ILE A 479 9.75 26.06 -10.36
CA ILE A 479 9.37 25.22 -9.23
C ILE A 479 10.52 24.27 -8.89
N ASP A 480 11.10 24.43 -7.72
CA ASP A 480 12.20 23.58 -7.26
C ASP A 480 11.70 22.42 -6.39
N PHE A 481 11.81 21.20 -6.91
CA PHE A 481 11.52 19.94 -6.24
C PHE A 481 12.79 19.18 -5.83
N ARG A 482 13.98 19.76 -5.98
CA ARG A 482 15.24 19.09 -5.62
C ARG A 482 15.29 18.83 -4.13
N ASN A 483 15.75 17.63 -3.76
CA ASN A 483 15.81 17.16 -2.38
C ASN A 483 14.44 17.11 -1.67
N ASN A 484 13.33 17.08 -2.41
CA ASN A 484 12.00 16.89 -1.87
C ASN A 484 11.60 15.40 -1.94
N PRO A 485 11.53 14.69 -0.78
CA PRO A 485 11.23 13.26 -0.73
C PRO A 485 9.75 12.92 -1.00
N GLY A 486 8.92 13.92 -1.30
CA GLY A 486 7.49 13.79 -1.52
C GLY A 486 6.68 14.08 -0.25
N GLY A 487 5.60 13.31 -0.05
CA GLY A 487 4.67 13.48 1.05
C GLY A 487 3.26 13.06 0.65
N TYR A 488 2.23 13.78 1.14
CA TYR A 488 0.84 13.45 0.90
C TYR A 488 0.45 13.59 -0.57
N LEU A 489 -0.07 12.51 -1.16
CA LEU A 489 -0.58 12.52 -2.53
C LEU A 489 -1.68 13.57 -2.78
N PRO A 490 -2.70 13.73 -1.91
CA PRO A 490 -3.74 14.74 -2.16
C PRO A 490 -3.19 16.16 -2.31
N VAL A 491 -2.04 16.44 -1.68
CA VAL A 491 -1.34 17.73 -1.82
C VAL A 491 -0.68 17.84 -3.19
N ALA A 492 -0.07 16.75 -3.67
CA ALA A 492 0.47 16.70 -5.03
C ALA A 492 -0.59 16.87 -6.10
N GLU A 493 -1.75 16.23 -5.92
CA GLU A 493 -2.93 16.41 -6.80
C GLU A 493 -3.35 17.87 -6.85
N LYS A 494 -3.56 18.50 -5.68
CA LYS A 494 -3.92 19.93 -5.59
C LYS A 494 -2.90 20.85 -6.27
N ILE A 495 -1.60 20.57 -6.14
CA ILE A 495 -0.54 21.39 -6.75
C ILE A 495 -0.49 21.18 -8.27
N ALA A 496 -0.60 19.93 -8.75
CA ALA A 496 -0.64 19.65 -10.19
C ALA A 496 -1.90 20.26 -10.85
N ASP A 497 -3.02 20.22 -10.14
CA ASP A 497 -4.28 20.86 -10.53
C ASP A 497 -4.18 22.39 -10.69
N LEU A 498 -3.15 23.04 -10.14
CA LEU A 498 -2.96 24.47 -10.40
C LEU A 498 -2.52 24.75 -11.84
N PHE A 499 -1.98 23.79 -12.59
CA PHE A 499 -1.24 24.08 -13.82
C PHE A 499 -1.73 23.32 -15.06
N VAL A 500 -2.45 22.22 -14.90
CA VAL A 500 -2.90 21.36 -15.99
C VAL A 500 -4.38 21.64 -16.30
N ARG A 501 -4.68 22.09 -17.53
CA ARG A 501 -6.04 22.42 -17.97
C ARG A 501 -6.85 21.17 -18.31
N GLY A 502 -8.15 21.19 -17.97
CA GLY A 502 -9.13 20.20 -18.41
C GLY A 502 -9.52 19.24 -17.28
N LYS A 503 -10.06 18.07 -17.63
CA LYS A 503 -10.30 16.94 -16.71
C LYS A 503 -9.34 15.80 -17.02
N LEU A 504 -8.04 16.11 -17.00
CA LEU A 504 -6.98 15.21 -17.41
C LEU A 504 -6.40 14.45 -16.21
N PRO A 505 -6.04 13.16 -16.34
CA PRO A 505 -5.50 12.38 -15.24
C PRO A 505 -4.16 12.96 -14.76
N ILE A 506 -4.01 13.22 -13.46
CA ILE A 506 -2.74 13.62 -12.83
C ILE A 506 -1.89 12.38 -12.56
N VAL A 507 -2.53 11.34 -12.02
CA VAL A 507 -1.89 10.07 -11.66
C VAL A 507 -2.92 8.96 -11.67
N THR A 508 -2.47 7.74 -11.98
CA THR A 508 -3.25 6.51 -11.82
C THR A 508 -2.59 5.63 -10.76
N GLN A 509 -3.36 5.18 -9.77
CA GLN A 509 -2.94 4.11 -8.86
C GLN A 509 -3.36 2.76 -9.45
N LYS A 510 -2.49 1.76 -9.39
CA LYS A 510 -2.88 0.35 -9.63
C LYS A 510 -2.45 -0.52 -8.46
N GLY A 511 -3.36 -1.31 -7.90
CA GLY A 511 -3.07 -2.26 -6.84
C GLY A 511 -4.00 -3.46 -6.90
N LEU A 512 -4.09 -4.21 -5.80
CA LEU A 512 -5.02 -5.33 -5.71
C LEU A 512 -6.46 -4.81 -5.55
N ALA A 513 -7.41 -5.41 -6.26
CA ALA A 513 -8.83 -5.19 -5.98
C ALA A 513 -9.13 -5.67 -4.55
N SER A 514 -9.76 -4.84 -3.73
CA SER A 514 -10.13 -5.17 -2.36
C SER A 514 -11.48 -4.55 -1.99
N GLU A 515 -12.03 -4.96 -0.85
CA GLU A 515 -13.24 -4.33 -0.30
C GLU A 515 -13.05 -2.82 -0.02
N ASP A 516 -11.80 -2.36 0.15
CA ASP A 516 -11.45 -0.99 0.49
C ASP A 516 -11.29 -0.05 -0.72
N GLY A 517 -11.32 -0.57 -1.95
CA GLY A 517 -11.19 0.27 -3.13
C GLY A 517 -10.96 -0.44 -4.47
N PRO A 518 -11.13 0.29 -5.58
CA PRO A 518 -10.97 -0.27 -6.91
C PRO A 518 -9.50 -0.61 -7.22
N GLU A 519 -9.30 -1.59 -8.10
CA GLU A 519 -7.98 -1.98 -8.64
C GLU A 519 -7.23 -0.79 -9.28
N ARG A 520 -8.00 0.19 -9.78
CA ARG A 520 -7.51 1.40 -10.43
C ARG A 520 -8.26 2.64 -9.97
N SER A 521 -7.54 3.69 -9.58
CA SER A 521 -8.08 5.02 -9.32
C SER A 521 -7.35 6.06 -10.17
N THR A 522 -8.03 7.15 -10.52
CA THR A 522 -7.49 8.22 -11.36
C THR A 522 -8.00 9.57 -10.88
N PHE A 523 -7.08 10.51 -10.68
CA PHE A 523 -7.40 11.84 -10.14
C PHE A 523 -7.32 12.87 -11.27
N PRO A 524 -8.46 13.48 -11.68
CA PRO A 524 -8.46 14.47 -12.74
C PRO A 524 -8.15 15.87 -12.23
N THR A 525 -7.70 16.73 -13.14
CA THR A 525 -7.66 18.19 -12.93
C THR A 525 -9.06 18.80 -12.99
N GLU A 526 -9.25 19.95 -12.36
CA GLU A 526 -10.46 20.77 -12.32
C GLU A 526 -10.17 22.26 -12.54
N LYS A 527 -8.98 22.76 -12.16
CA LYS A 527 -8.59 24.17 -12.27
C LYS A 527 -7.32 24.30 -13.11
N ALA A 528 -7.01 25.53 -13.56
CA ALA A 528 -5.69 25.84 -14.11
C ALA A 528 -5.45 27.35 -14.05
N ARG A 529 -4.36 27.74 -13.40
CA ARG A 529 -3.76 29.07 -13.49
C ARG A 529 -2.78 29.07 -14.65
N THR A 530 -2.97 30.00 -15.56
CA THR A 530 -2.32 29.95 -16.88
C THR A 530 -1.83 31.30 -17.33
N GLY A 531 -0.79 31.31 -18.15
CA GLY A 531 -0.33 32.51 -18.85
C GLY A 531 1.19 32.63 -18.96
N TYR A 532 1.94 31.82 -18.21
CA TYR A 532 3.41 31.89 -18.17
C TYR A 532 4.07 30.50 -18.30
N PRO A 533 5.28 30.42 -18.89
CA PRO A 533 6.08 29.21 -18.94
C PRO A 533 6.50 28.76 -17.53
N ILE A 534 6.70 27.45 -17.38
CA ILE A 534 7.09 26.81 -16.11
C ILE A 534 8.33 25.94 -16.35
N VAL A 535 9.28 26.02 -15.42
CA VAL A 535 10.42 25.09 -15.34
C VAL A 535 10.39 24.38 -13.99
N CYS A 536 10.58 23.07 -13.98
CA CYS A 536 10.72 22.29 -12.76
C CYS A 536 12.18 21.86 -12.56
N LEU A 537 12.77 22.17 -11.40
CA LEU A 537 14.08 21.65 -11.03
C LEU A 537 13.93 20.33 -10.28
N VAL A 538 14.65 19.30 -10.72
CA VAL A 538 14.58 17.95 -10.16
C VAL A 538 15.97 17.34 -9.98
N ASN A 539 16.11 16.45 -9.01
CA ASN A 539 17.33 15.67 -8.80
C ASN A 539 17.05 14.27 -8.28
N GLU A 540 18.09 13.49 -8.04
CA GLU A 540 18.04 12.11 -7.55
C GLU A 540 17.36 11.94 -6.18
N HIS A 541 17.11 13.05 -5.48
CA HIS A 541 16.42 13.09 -4.19
C HIS A 541 14.97 13.61 -4.31
N SER A 542 14.52 14.01 -5.51
CA SER A 542 13.11 14.27 -5.81
C SER A 542 12.37 12.94 -5.87
N ALA A 543 11.44 12.68 -4.97
CA ALA A 543 10.78 11.39 -4.86
C ALA A 543 9.25 11.47 -4.69
N SER A 544 8.55 10.39 -5.03
CA SER A 544 7.13 10.16 -4.75
C SER A 544 6.24 11.30 -5.28
N ALA A 545 5.57 12.06 -4.41
CA ALA A 545 4.73 13.20 -4.80
C ALA A 545 5.45 14.22 -5.70
N SER A 546 6.75 14.47 -5.48
CA SER A 546 7.56 15.33 -6.36
C SER A 546 7.60 14.81 -7.79
N GLU A 547 7.70 13.49 -7.96
CA GLU A 547 7.74 12.80 -9.25
C GLU A 547 6.37 12.75 -9.90
N VAL A 548 5.30 12.66 -9.10
CA VAL A 548 3.92 12.77 -9.60
C VAL A 548 3.68 14.15 -10.20
N VAL A 549 4.01 15.23 -9.49
CA VAL A 549 3.78 16.59 -10.01
C VAL A 549 4.68 16.88 -11.20
N SER A 550 6.00 16.71 -11.05
CA SER A 550 6.94 17.00 -12.16
C SER A 550 6.69 16.12 -13.37
N GLY A 551 6.45 14.82 -13.19
CA GLY A 551 6.13 13.89 -14.26
C GLY A 551 4.79 14.17 -14.94
N CYS A 552 3.76 14.60 -14.20
CA CYS A 552 2.48 15.05 -14.76
C CYS A 552 2.65 16.30 -15.62
N LEU A 553 3.35 17.32 -15.10
CA LEU A 553 3.61 18.54 -15.87
C LEU A 553 4.46 18.27 -17.12
N GLN A 554 5.40 17.33 -17.05
CA GLN A 554 6.17 16.88 -18.21
C GLN A 554 5.29 16.14 -19.23
N ASP A 555 4.47 15.18 -18.79
CA ASP A 555 3.61 14.36 -19.67
C ASP A 555 2.63 15.20 -20.48
N TYR A 556 2.23 16.36 -19.95
CA TYR A 556 1.35 17.32 -20.61
C TYR A 556 2.07 18.48 -21.31
N ASP A 557 3.40 18.43 -21.43
CA ASP A 557 4.22 19.50 -22.02
C ASP A 557 3.95 20.87 -21.36
N ARG A 558 3.62 20.86 -20.06
CA ARG A 558 3.27 22.07 -19.30
C ARG A 558 4.49 22.72 -18.68
N ALA A 559 5.52 21.93 -18.34
CA ALA A 559 6.76 22.42 -17.77
C ALA A 559 7.96 21.66 -18.32
N THR A 560 9.07 22.38 -18.52
CA THR A 560 10.37 21.77 -18.82
C THR A 560 11.05 21.32 -17.53
N LEU A 561 11.49 20.06 -17.46
CA LEU A 561 12.25 19.52 -16.34
C LEU A 561 13.75 19.72 -16.57
N VAL A 562 14.43 20.28 -15.57
CA VAL A 562 15.86 20.56 -15.60
C VAL A 562 16.53 19.91 -14.39
N GLY A 563 17.66 19.23 -14.60
CA GLY A 563 18.50 18.71 -13.52
C GLY A 563 18.91 17.25 -13.72
N GLN A 564 18.60 16.38 -12.76
CA GLN A 564 18.96 14.95 -12.80
C GLN A 564 17.71 14.06 -12.71
N ARG A 565 17.84 12.81 -13.13
CA ARG A 565 16.79 11.79 -12.98
C ARG A 565 16.33 11.74 -11.52
N THR A 566 15.01 11.64 -11.33
CA THR A 566 14.40 11.55 -10.00
C THR A 566 14.61 10.18 -9.34
N TYR A 567 14.27 10.06 -8.07
CA TYR A 567 14.57 8.89 -7.25
C TYR A 567 13.93 7.56 -7.74
N GLY A 568 12.73 7.63 -8.29
CA GLY A 568 11.95 6.47 -8.75
C GLY A 568 11.13 5.78 -7.67
N LYS A 569 10.51 6.55 -6.77
CA LYS A 569 9.58 6.01 -5.76
C LYS A 569 8.16 6.00 -6.31
N GLY A 570 7.85 4.93 -7.05
CA GLY A 570 6.54 4.71 -7.67
C GLY A 570 5.54 3.91 -6.83
N SER A 571 5.81 3.65 -5.55
CA SER A 571 4.95 2.87 -4.65
C SER A 571 4.04 3.74 -3.78
N VAL A 572 2.86 3.23 -3.42
CA VAL A 572 1.90 3.83 -2.48
C VAL A 572 1.91 3.07 -1.17
N GLN A 573 2.11 3.76 -0.05
CA GLN A 573 2.00 3.16 1.27
C GLN A 573 0.68 3.52 1.94
N ARG A 574 0.07 2.55 2.60
CA ARG A 574 -1.08 2.70 3.50
C ARG A 574 -0.63 2.49 4.94
N LEU A 575 -1.16 3.29 5.86
CA LEU A 575 -1.03 3.06 7.30
C LEU A 575 -2.22 2.24 7.79
N VAL A 576 -1.94 1.14 8.47
CA VAL A 576 -2.93 0.21 9.02
C VAL A 576 -2.68 0.09 10.52
N GLY A 577 -3.71 0.29 11.34
CA GLY A 577 -3.60 0.10 12.79
C GLY A 577 -3.37 -1.37 13.14
N VAL A 578 -2.65 -1.62 14.22
CA VAL A 578 -2.37 -2.98 14.70
C VAL A 578 -3.21 -3.23 15.95
N ASP A 579 -4.29 -3.99 15.81
CA ASP A 579 -5.30 -4.17 16.88
C ASP A 579 -4.72 -4.79 18.16
N SER A 580 -3.75 -5.69 18.01
CA SER A 580 -3.07 -6.32 19.15
C SER A 580 -2.14 -5.39 19.92
N GLU A 581 -1.78 -4.23 19.36
CA GLU A 581 -0.84 -3.30 19.96
C GLU A 581 -1.26 -1.84 19.76
N LYS A 582 -1.87 -1.27 20.80
CA LYS A 582 -2.41 0.08 20.77
C LYS A 582 -1.35 1.12 20.38
N GLY A 583 -1.63 1.86 19.31
CA GLY A 583 -0.77 2.94 18.80
C GLY A 583 0.27 2.49 17.78
N ALA A 584 0.53 1.19 17.67
CA ALA A 584 1.38 0.64 16.60
C ALA A 584 0.67 0.72 15.25
N MET A 585 1.47 0.89 14.20
CA MET A 585 1.00 1.05 12.82
C MET A 585 1.85 0.22 11.87
N LEU A 586 1.21 -0.50 10.96
CA LEU A 586 1.83 -1.10 9.79
C LEU A 586 1.76 -0.11 8.63
N LYS A 587 2.91 0.39 8.19
CA LYS A 587 3.05 1.09 6.92
C LYS A 587 3.36 0.04 5.85
N ILE A 588 2.48 -0.16 4.89
CA ILE A 588 2.61 -1.23 3.88
C ILE A 588 2.35 -0.71 2.46
N THR A 589 3.17 -1.16 1.52
CA THR A 589 2.98 -0.87 0.09
C THR A 589 1.76 -1.62 -0.45
N VAL A 590 0.81 -0.90 -1.04
CA VAL A 590 -0.47 -1.46 -1.53
C VAL A 590 -0.73 -1.25 -3.01
N GLN A 591 -0.10 -0.25 -3.62
CA GLN A 591 -0.33 0.15 -5.01
C GLN A 591 0.96 0.71 -5.63
N TYR A 592 0.96 0.89 -6.95
CA TYR A 592 1.96 1.63 -7.70
C TYR A 592 1.35 2.80 -8.49
N TRP A 593 2.11 3.89 -8.62
CA TRP A 593 1.81 5.08 -9.40
C TRP A 593 2.15 4.91 -10.87
N TYR A 594 1.26 5.40 -11.72
CA TYR A 594 1.46 5.54 -13.15
C TYR A 594 1.18 7.00 -13.52
N LEU A 595 2.15 7.62 -14.19
CA LEU A 595 2.01 8.97 -14.73
C LEU A 595 0.99 8.99 -15.89
N PRO A 596 0.52 10.17 -16.33
CA PRO A 596 -0.55 10.29 -17.31
C PRO A 596 -0.39 9.45 -18.59
N LEU A 597 0.82 9.34 -19.13
CA LEU A 597 1.13 8.54 -20.32
C LEU A 597 1.26 7.04 -20.04
N GLY A 598 0.93 6.58 -18.83
CA GLY A 598 0.93 5.17 -18.44
C GLY A 598 2.29 4.63 -18.01
N ARG A 599 3.32 5.47 -17.87
CA ARG A 599 4.65 5.06 -17.38
C ARG A 599 4.64 4.88 -15.86
N CYS A 600 5.14 3.73 -15.39
CA CYS A 600 5.40 3.48 -13.97
C CYS A 600 6.79 4.00 -13.62
N ILE A 601 6.88 4.87 -12.62
CA ILE A 601 8.14 5.48 -12.17
C ILE A 601 8.88 4.64 -11.12
N ASN A 602 8.37 3.47 -10.74
CA ASN A 602 8.96 2.66 -9.67
C ASN A 602 10.27 2.00 -10.10
N THR A 603 11.36 2.30 -9.41
CA THR A 603 12.63 1.60 -9.52
C THR A 603 12.52 0.19 -8.96
N ILE A 604 12.91 -0.83 -9.73
CA ILE A 604 12.90 -2.22 -9.29
C ILE A 604 14.30 -2.56 -8.76
N ARG A 605 14.34 -3.13 -7.55
CA ARG A 605 15.56 -3.58 -6.88
C ARG A 605 15.50 -5.08 -6.61
N ASN A 606 16.65 -5.74 -6.56
CA ASN A 606 16.74 -7.14 -6.10
C ASN A 606 16.89 -7.25 -4.58
N GLU A 607 16.95 -8.47 -4.06
CA GLU A 607 17.11 -8.77 -2.62
C GLU A 607 18.36 -8.15 -1.98
N LYS A 608 19.36 -7.75 -2.79
CA LYS A 608 20.58 -7.07 -2.33
C LYS A 608 20.48 -5.54 -2.40
N GLY A 609 19.29 -5.00 -2.72
CA GLY A 609 19.06 -3.56 -2.89
C GLY A 609 19.59 -2.97 -4.21
N LEU A 610 20.15 -3.80 -5.09
CA LEU A 610 20.70 -3.36 -6.38
C LEU A 610 19.59 -3.11 -7.39
N VAL A 611 19.69 -2.01 -8.13
CA VAL A 611 18.72 -1.64 -9.17
C VAL A 611 18.80 -2.63 -10.34
N THR A 612 17.68 -3.26 -10.65
CA THR A 612 17.51 -4.15 -11.81
C THR A 612 16.73 -3.49 -12.95
N LYS A 613 15.90 -2.49 -12.62
CA LYS A 613 15.23 -1.63 -13.60
C LYS A 613 15.15 -0.22 -13.05
N GLU A 614 15.81 0.70 -13.73
CA GLU A 614 15.78 2.12 -13.41
C GLU A 614 14.37 2.69 -13.58
N GLY A 615 13.87 3.33 -12.52
CA GLY A 615 12.62 4.10 -12.51
C GLY A 615 12.89 5.60 -12.61
N GLY A 616 12.01 6.39 -12.03
CA GLY A 616 12.09 7.84 -11.98
C GLY A 616 11.63 8.54 -13.27
N VAL A 617 11.64 9.86 -13.20
CA VAL A 617 11.34 10.80 -14.28
C VAL A 617 12.68 11.35 -14.77
N GLU A 618 12.93 11.21 -16.06
CA GLU A 618 14.12 11.77 -16.70
C GLU A 618 13.86 13.25 -17.04
N PRO A 619 14.77 14.18 -16.70
CA PRO A 619 14.60 15.59 -17.06
C PRO A 619 14.83 15.81 -18.56
N ASP A 620 14.14 16.82 -19.11
CA ASP A 620 14.29 17.24 -20.50
C ASP A 620 15.67 17.86 -20.76
N VAL A 621 16.19 18.61 -19.77
CA VAL A 621 17.52 19.21 -19.79
C VAL A 621 18.36 18.65 -18.64
N LYS A 622 19.30 17.76 -18.98
CA LYS A 622 20.20 17.15 -17.99
C LYS A 622 21.29 18.13 -17.56
N VAL A 623 21.38 18.39 -16.26
CA VAL A 623 22.41 19.22 -15.65
C VAL A 623 22.85 18.58 -14.34
N LEU A 624 24.13 18.23 -14.27
CA LEU A 624 24.76 17.76 -13.05
C LEU A 624 25.16 18.95 -12.18
N GLN A 625 24.72 18.95 -10.92
CA GLN A 625 25.24 19.89 -9.95
C GLN A 625 26.66 19.45 -9.55
N LYS A 626 27.64 20.36 -9.62
CA LYS A 626 29.01 20.04 -9.21
C LYS A 626 29.05 19.89 -7.69
N VAL A 627 29.27 18.67 -7.22
CA VAL A 627 29.51 18.39 -5.80
C VAL A 627 31.02 18.52 -5.54
N PRO A 628 31.46 19.44 -4.67
CA PRO A 628 32.87 19.54 -4.27
C PRO A 628 33.34 18.23 -3.61
N PRO A 629 34.62 17.85 -3.74
CA PRO A 629 35.17 16.70 -3.02
C PRO A 629 35.05 16.90 -1.50
N LEU A 630 34.96 15.79 -0.75
CA LEU A 630 34.66 15.81 0.69
C LEU A 630 35.59 16.73 1.49
N TRP A 631 36.90 16.67 1.23
CA TRP A 631 37.89 17.53 1.90
C TRP A 631 37.57 19.03 1.72
N ARG A 632 37.04 19.43 0.56
CA ARG A 632 36.69 20.83 0.26
C ARG A 632 35.40 21.24 0.97
N LEU A 633 34.47 20.31 1.17
CA LEU A 633 33.27 20.54 1.98
C LEU A 633 33.62 20.69 3.47
N GLU A 634 34.53 19.86 3.98
CA GLU A 634 35.06 19.94 5.34
C GLU A 634 35.83 21.24 5.57
N GLU A 635 36.67 21.62 4.61
CA GLU A 635 37.39 22.89 4.63
C GLU A 635 36.42 24.07 4.72
N ARG A 636 35.42 24.14 3.82
CA ARG A 636 34.39 25.18 3.86
C ARG A 636 33.62 25.20 5.18
N ARG A 637 33.34 24.03 5.77
CA ARG A 637 32.70 23.94 7.08
C ARG A 637 33.59 24.53 8.17
N SER A 638 34.89 24.21 8.16
CA SER A 638 35.86 24.77 9.11
C SER A 638 35.96 26.30 8.96
N LEU A 639 36.04 26.80 7.72
CA LEU A 639 36.09 28.22 7.42
C LEU A 639 34.86 29.00 7.89
N ARG A 640 33.66 28.40 7.87
CA ARG A 640 32.45 29.06 8.39
C ARG A 640 32.54 29.43 9.87
N SER A 641 33.38 28.72 10.63
CA SER A 641 33.63 28.98 12.05
C SER A 641 34.96 29.70 12.29
N ASN A 642 35.68 30.12 11.24
CA ASN A 642 36.95 30.82 11.36
C ASN A 642 36.72 32.25 11.88
N GLU A 643 37.47 32.61 12.94
CA GLU A 643 37.30 33.87 13.66
C GLU A 643 37.56 35.10 12.78
N ALA A 644 38.63 35.08 11.99
CA ALA A 644 38.98 36.18 11.09
C ALA A 644 37.88 36.41 10.04
N LEU A 645 37.33 35.35 9.44
CA LEU A 645 36.23 35.47 8.47
C LEU A 645 34.96 36.03 9.11
N LEU A 646 34.61 35.55 10.29
CA LEU A 646 33.42 36.03 10.99
C LEU A 646 33.57 37.53 11.35
N GLU A 647 34.74 37.97 11.82
CA GLU A 647 35.05 39.39 12.11
C GLU A 647 35.01 40.24 10.85
N TYR A 648 35.62 39.76 9.78
CA TYR A 648 35.61 40.40 8.48
C TYR A 648 34.18 40.63 7.97
N THR A 649 33.32 39.60 8.02
CA THR A 649 31.92 39.73 7.58
C THR A 649 31.11 40.67 8.45
N GLU A 650 31.44 40.82 9.73
CA GLU A 650 30.79 41.75 10.64
C GLU A 650 31.20 43.20 10.38
N LYS A 651 32.50 43.45 10.22
CA LYS A 651 33.06 44.77 9.92
C LYS A 651 32.57 45.31 8.57
N HIS A 652 32.40 44.44 7.57
CA HIS A 652 32.07 44.83 6.18
C HIS A 652 30.64 44.48 5.76
N LEU A 653 29.73 44.26 6.70
CA LEU A 653 28.36 43.81 6.44
C LEU A 653 27.62 44.70 5.42
N ASP A 654 27.63 46.01 5.62
CA ASP A 654 26.93 46.96 4.74
C ASP A 654 27.48 46.95 3.31
N ALA A 655 28.81 46.96 3.16
CA ALA A 655 29.47 46.93 1.86
C ALA A 655 29.24 45.60 1.11
N LEU A 656 29.16 44.49 1.84
CA LEU A 656 29.01 43.14 1.28
C LEU A 656 27.55 42.69 1.13
N ARG A 657 26.58 43.49 1.57
CA ARG A 657 25.15 43.12 1.55
C ARG A 657 24.66 42.70 0.18
N SER A 658 25.07 43.43 -0.87
CA SER A 658 24.71 43.12 -2.27
C SER A 658 25.32 41.82 -2.79
N VAL A 659 26.50 41.44 -2.27
CA VAL A 659 27.21 40.22 -2.64
C VAL A 659 26.49 39.00 -2.09
N ALA A 660 25.92 39.09 -0.89
CA ALA A 660 25.15 38.03 -0.28
C ALA A 660 23.80 37.78 -0.98
N THR A 661 23.16 38.83 -1.51
CA THR A 661 21.82 38.74 -2.13
C THR A 661 21.86 38.45 -3.62
N LEU A 662 22.73 39.12 -4.38
CA LEU A 662 22.81 39.02 -5.85
C LEU A 662 23.98 38.15 -6.33
N GLY A 663 24.84 37.70 -5.43
CA GLY A 663 26.13 37.08 -5.75
C GLY A 663 27.20 38.13 -6.09
N ASP A 664 28.46 37.69 -6.17
CA ASP A 664 29.61 38.48 -6.61
C ASP A 664 29.94 38.34 -8.10
N ARG A 665 29.30 37.41 -8.82
CA ARG A 665 29.57 37.11 -10.25
C ARG A 665 31.01 36.68 -10.55
N GLY A 666 31.70 36.13 -9.55
CA GLY A 666 33.10 35.72 -9.66
C GLY A 666 34.10 36.85 -9.42
N ASP A 667 33.65 38.09 -9.18
CA ASP A 667 34.48 39.29 -9.09
C ASP A 667 35.04 39.52 -7.67
N PRO A 668 36.35 39.34 -7.45
CA PRO A 668 36.97 39.52 -6.14
C PRO A 668 36.99 40.98 -5.68
N SER A 669 36.93 41.95 -6.60
CA SER A 669 37.00 43.38 -6.27
C SER A 669 35.81 43.87 -5.45
N ARG A 670 34.73 43.08 -5.40
CA ARG A 670 33.54 43.35 -4.60
C ARG A 670 33.74 43.07 -3.10
N TYR A 671 34.92 42.60 -2.70
CA TYR A 671 35.27 42.29 -1.31
C TYR A 671 36.34 43.27 -0.82
N PRO A 672 36.01 44.21 0.10
CA PRO A 672 36.99 45.15 0.63
C PRO A 672 38.15 44.44 1.31
N GLU A 673 39.40 44.78 0.99
CA GLU A 673 40.59 44.22 1.66
C GLU A 673 40.68 42.66 1.58
N LEU A 674 40.17 42.05 0.50
CA LEU A 674 40.12 40.59 0.36
C LEU A 674 41.51 39.92 0.48
N GLU A 675 42.56 40.55 -0.03
CA GLU A 675 43.92 39.99 0.01
C GLU A 675 44.40 39.81 1.45
N LYS A 676 44.03 40.74 2.35
CA LYS A 676 44.41 40.66 3.77
C LYS A 676 43.71 39.50 4.46
N ILE A 677 42.43 39.30 4.18
CA ILE A 677 41.68 38.21 4.82
C ILE A 677 42.11 36.85 4.25
N LEU A 678 42.43 36.75 2.95
CA LEU A 678 43.00 35.53 2.38
C LEU A 678 44.35 35.17 3.01
N ALA A 679 45.19 36.16 3.31
CA ALA A 679 46.47 35.94 3.99
C ALA A 679 46.31 35.55 5.47
N ALA A 680 45.25 36.05 6.14
CA ALA A 680 44.96 35.76 7.54
C ALA A 680 44.29 34.39 7.76
N VAL A 681 43.66 33.84 6.72
CA VAL A 681 42.92 32.58 6.78
C VAL A 681 43.81 31.47 6.23
N GLU A 682 44.40 30.67 7.13
CA GLU A 682 45.11 29.46 6.75
C GLU A 682 44.11 28.44 6.17
N THR A 683 44.08 28.30 4.84
CA THR A 683 43.15 27.40 4.17
C THR A 683 43.80 26.61 3.04
N LYS A 684 43.31 25.38 2.84
CA LYS A 684 43.60 24.55 1.66
C LYS A 684 42.65 24.85 0.49
N GLY A 685 41.62 25.67 0.73
CA GLY A 685 40.64 26.09 -0.27
C GLY A 685 41.19 27.13 -1.24
N THR A 686 40.46 27.33 -2.34
CA THR A 686 40.72 28.41 -3.30
C THR A 686 40.12 29.73 -2.80
N GLU A 687 40.54 30.86 -3.39
CA GLU A 687 39.90 32.16 -3.14
C GLU A 687 38.37 32.12 -3.31
N ALA A 688 37.89 31.42 -4.35
CA ALA A 688 36.46 31.27 -4.61
C ALA A 688 35.74 30.52 -3.47
N ASP A 689 36.42 29.60 -2.78
CA ASP A 689 35.86 28.92 -1.59
C ASP A 689 35.69 29.89 -0.43
N VAL A 690 36.69 30.71 -0.18
CA VAL A 690 36.64 31.73 0.88
C VAL A 690 35.52 32.73 0.59
N ARG A 691 35.42 33.23 -0.65
CA ARG A 691 34.34 34.12 -1.07
C ARG A 691 32.95 33.49 -0.94
N GLN A 692 32.82 32.20 -1.27
CA GLN A 692 31.57 31.46 -1.06
C GLN A 692 31.21 31.34 0.42
N VAL A 693 32.18 31.02 1.28
CA VAL A 693 31.98 30.97 2.74
C VAL A 693 31.57 32.33 3.29
N ILE A 694 32.19 33.43 2.82
CA ILE A 694 31.79 34.80 3.19
C ILE A 694 30.32 35.04 2.81
N ARG A 695 29.91 34.68 1.58
CA ARG A 695 28.50 34.79 1.15
C ARG A 695 27.58 33.98 2.06
N ASP A 696 27.93 32.74 2.40
CA ASP A 696 27.13 31.89 3.28
C ASP A 696 26.92 32.51 4.67
N ILE A 697 27.99 33.04 5.27
CA ILE A 697 27.94 33.72 6.57
C ILE A 697 27.03 34.95 6.50
N LEU A 698 27.23 35.80 5.50
CA LEU A 698 26.44 37.01 5.31
C LEU A 698 24.96 36.69 5.07
N ARG A 699 24.66 35.67 4.25
CA ARG A 699 23.29 35.27 3.97
C ARG A 699 22.56 34.86 5.25
N ARG A 700 23.18 34.08 6.13
CA ARG A 700 22.56 33.72 7.43
C ARG A 700 22.24 34.95 8.28
N LYS A 701 23.17 35.90 8.36
CA LYS A 701 22.93 37.17 9.08
C LYS A 701 21.75 37.95 8.48
N LEU A 702 21.69 38.06 7.15
CA LEU A 702 20.61 38.75 6.45
C LEU A 702 19.26 38.02 6.56
N GLU A 703 19.26 36.69 6.65
CA GLU A 703 18.05 35.90 6.92
C GLU A 703 17.49 36.20 8.31
N ASP A 704 18.36 36.34 9.31
CA ASP A 704 17.99 36.72 10.66
C ASP A 704 17.43 38.15 10.70
N GLU A 705 18.05 39.12 10.01
CA GLU A 705 17.52 40.49 9.90
C GLU A 705 16.14 40.56 9.24
N ARG A 706 15.96 39.84 8.12
CA ARG A 706 14.71 39.87 7.35
C ARG A 706 13.62 38.96 7.92
N GLY A 707 13.95 38.13 8.91
CA GLY A 707 13.04 37.16 9.51
C GLY A 707 12.51 36.10 8.52
N ARG A 708 13.25 35.81 7.44
CA ARG A 708 12.92 34.76 6.48
C ARG A 708 14.14 34.22 5.76
N GLN A 709 14.12 32.92 5.48
CA GLN A 709 15.20 32.22 4.78
C GLN A 709 15.24 32.63 3.29
N PHE A 710 16.43 32.69 2.68
CA PHE A 710 16.56 32.76 1.22
C PHE A 710 16.17 31.43 0.57
N ALA A 711 15.34 31.50 -0.47
CA ALA A 711 14.85 30.28 -1.15
C ALA A 711 15.90 29.60 -2.04
N LEU A 712 16.93 30.34 -2.49
CA LEU A 712 17.87 29.90 -3.53
C LEU A 712 19.25 30.56 -3.46
N ASP A 713 20.20 30.06 -4.24
CA ASP A 713 21.47 30.70 -4.55
C ASP A 713 21.68 30.71 -6.07
N LEU A 714 21.64 31.86 -6.74
CA LEU A 714 21.78 31.95 -8.20
C LEU A 714 23.21 31.72 -8.68
N GLN A 715 24.23 31.94 -7.84
CA GLN A 715 25.60 31.99 -8.31
C GLN A 715 26.24 30.61 -8.41
N ASP A 716 26.04 29.77 -7.39
CA ASP A 716 26.72 28.49 -7.28
C ASP A 716 25.82 27.30 -7.69
N ASP A 717 24.57 27.58 -8.04
CA ASP A 717 23.57 26.59 -8.46
C ASP A 717 23.43 26.50 -9.99
N LEU A 718 24.11 25.52 -10.58
CA LEU A 718 24.13 25.34 -12.03
C LEU A 718 22.78 24.89 -12.60
N GLN A 719 22.03 24.09 -11.82
CA GLN A 719 20.70 23.63 -12.24
C GLN A 719 19.70 24.78 -12.24
N LEU A 720 19.75 25.66 -11.23
CA LEU A 720 18.94 26.87 -11.21
C LEU A 720 19.32 27.83 -12.35
N GLN A 721 20.61 28.04 -12.61
CA GLN A 721 21.06 28.85 -13.75
C GLN A 721 20.51 28.31 -15.07
N GLN A 722 20.62 27.00 -15.32
CA GLN A 722 20.03 26.39 -16.50
C GLN A 722 18.50 26.49 -16.51
N GLY A 723 17.86 26.39 -15.34
CA GLY A 723 16.42 26.56 -15.20
C GLY A 723 15.96 27.95 -15.63
N VAL A 724 16.66 29.00 -15.17
CA VAL A 724 16.44 30.39 -15.59
C VAL A 724 16.65 30.53 -17.10
N LEU A 725 17.74 29.99 -17.66
CA LEU A 725 17.98 30.05 -19.10
C LEU A 725 16.90 29.33 -19.93
N SER A 726 16.40 28.19 -19.44
CA SER A 726 15.35 27.43 -20.12
C SER A 726 14.01 28.16 -20.05
N LEU A 727 13.71 28.80 -18.91
CA LEU A 727 12.53 29.61 -18.74
C LEU A 727 12.56 30.85 -19.66
N LEU A 728 13.68 31.56 -19.72
CA LEU A 728 13.86 32.75 -20.57
C LEU A 728 13.76 32.43 -22.06
N LYS A 729 14.04 31.20 -22.50
CA LYS A 729 13.81 30.76 -23.89
C LYS A 729 12.34 30.50 -24.20
N ALA A 730 11.54 30.19 -23.18
CA ALA A 730 10.12 29.90 -23.31
C ALA A 730 9.22 31.13 -23.11
N MET A 731 9.78 32.20 -22.52
CA MET A 731 9.18 33.54 -22.44
C MET A 731 9.40 34.31 -23.74
#